data_AF-A0A9E5R8I9-F1
#
_entry.id   AF-A0A9E5R8I9-F1
#
_cell.length_a   1.000
_cell.length_b   1.000
_cell.length_c   1.000
_cell.angle_alpha   90.00
_cell.angle_beta   90.00
_cell.angle_gamma   90.00
#
_symmetry.space_group_name_H-M   'P 1'
#
loop_
_entity.id
_entity.type
_entity.pdbx_description
1 polymer ?
#
loop_
_entity_poly.entity_id
_entity_poly.type
_entity_poly.pdbx_seq_one_letter_code
_entity_poly.pdbx_strand_id
1 'polypeptide(L)'
;MRKWLWLGVVLLLALIPAASAQQFENPLPIAYGESLSGQAADLSNLMYYRFEGAAGDQITILASSTLTDTYLQLGTPEGTLLAENDDISSSNLNSRIDFTLPSAGAYVISAGGYTPGAFTLELLGPGGPDTRSQFPVIQYGQTLSGQSIDIFSFSYYTFSGTAGDEVTIIASSPTVDTYLQLGTADGNLLAENDDLSITNLDAQITTVLPTTGEYLIGVAGYTPGAYSLSLTGPSTATDVVYTPVSYGQSIAGEVTATGQYTFFTFQGRAGDALSIEVASSAIDPYVVAGTPSGSVLAENDDISREDLNARVEVVLPSSGEYLIGVGGYSPGPFTLTINLSTEGDFLPTSDIATGQVFTGEITDALTYGEYQFEVPTGVTIVADLRATSGDLDTVMALWLGEELLAENDDRAPGDLNSYLEYPNAPPGTYYITVTRYGGEQGATSGTFELVVDLRPSTELPPTVTTSAPNPTANGYPTQEVAQRAEWTVLAYLGADNNLEGALLNDLNEFELAGGSNERVRIVALVDRSPGYDRSNDNWTGSRLFEVGADVSGDHSTWEFPPTIDSVTLADLGDLDSSYGSNLTDFLVWGMTHYPAERYAVALNDHGAGWAGIITDDTARGILTLSELEEAFRMALEVTGEDGFDILFNDACLMSSLEYYAAIAPYFDYVVSSPELTYNPSFDMELLTRTLNQNPAIELGDLGKLMMDKYMQDMGNDLPDLVDVLGATVTDLTRFDTVVAALNEFSRVVTSNPAAHTPVLGQARSNAYVYGFYLPEDEFGPAVFVDPGHFMKLVIEESRDAELRAAAAAVVDALQAVTFYGTAGNHLTRFSTFYNIYFPQRNSDVNQRYFQDTPLQSWQQLLRAYFGEATGGGRFRSATEVSPVPLYSPNALPVPAPQITITNLFPAVASSTTPAIISMEVTGRGIANGDFTVDIRLPDGTLQRLNSTRILTEVVEDGMADLINFWAPGVGRHTLYLGSGNCPT
;
A
#
# COMPACT_ATOMS: atom_id res chain seq x y z
N MET A 1 -36.92 4.26 -27.15
CA MET A 1 -37.79 3.40 -27.98
C MET A 1 -37.15 2.01 -28.05
N ARG A 2 -37.89 0.95 -27.68
CA ARG A 2 -37.49 -0.48 -27.56
C ARG A 2 -36.27 -0.73 -26.64
N LYS A 3 -36.37 -0.85 -25.31
CA LYS A 3 -37.12 -1.76 -24.41
C LYS A 3 -36.73 -3.27 -24.42
N TRP A 4 -35.88 -3.67 -23.45
CA TRP A 4 -36.10 -4.68 -22.36
C TRP A 4 -35.39 -6.07 -22.38
N LEU A 5 -34.84 -6.40 -21.18
CA LEU A 5 -34.63 -7.71 -20.50
C LEU A 5 -33.51 -8.65 -21.02
N TRP A 6 -32.60 -9.22 -20.20
CA TRP A 6 -32.84 -9.99 -18.96
C TRP A 6 -31.64 -10.02 -17.97
N LEU A 7 -32.00 -10.17 -16.69
CA LEU A 7 -31.19 -10.54 -15.53
C LEU A 7 -31.72 -11.91 -15.03
N GLY A 8 -30.82 -12.87 -14.76
CA GLY A 8 -31.08 -14.08 -13.95
C GLY A 8 -31.42 -15.39 -14.69
N VAL A 9 -30.78 -16.48 -14.28
CA VAL A 9 -31.40 -17.76 -13.81
C VAL A 9 -30.31 -18.80 -13.54
N VAL A 10 -30.23 -19.29 -12.29
CA VAL A 10 -29.93 -20.71 -12.03
C VAL A 10 -31.28 -21.44 -11.94
N LEU A 11 -31.38 -22.54 -12.69
CA LEU A 11 -32.47 -23.51 -12.86
C LEU A 11 -33.72 -23.12 -13.70
N LEU A 12 -33.71 -23.53 -14.98
CA LEU A 12 -34.85 -24.23 -15.59
C LEU A 12 -34.39 -25.14 -16.75
N LEU A 13 -34.51 -26.45 -16.56
CA LEU A 13 -34.61 -27.40 -17.66
C LEU A 13 -35.92 -27.14 -18.41
N ALA A 14 -35.81 -27.04 -19.74
CA ALA A 14 -36.84 -27.19 -20.80
C ALA A 14 -37.13 -25.94 -21.68
N LEU A 15 -36.82 -26.15 -22.96
CA LEU A 15 -37.23 -25.46 -24.20
C LEU A 15 -36.34 -24.34 -24.74
N ILE A 16 -35.29 -24.80 -25.43
CA ILE A 16 -34.38 -24.07 -26.31
C ILE A 16 -35.13 -23.65 -27.60
N PRO A 17 -35.01 -22.40 -28.09
CA PRO A 17 -35.32 -22.07 -29.47
C PRO A 17 -34.27 -22.74 -30.37
N ALA A 18 -34.72 -23.59 -31.29
CA ALA A 18 -33.96 -24.61 -32.03
C ALA A 18 -32.79 -24.15 -32.94
N ALA A 19 -32.18 -22.98 -32.71
CA ALA A 19 -31.03 -22.49 -33.47
C ALA A 19 -29.76 -22.21 -32.63
N SER A 20 -29.84 -22.07 -31.30
CA SER A 20 -28.64 -21.98 -30.43
C SER A 20 -28.37 -23.25 -29.61
N ALA A 21 -29.23 -24.27 -29.71
CA ALA A 21 -29.03 -25.59 -29.09
C ALA A 21 -27.88 -26.42 -29.69
N GLN A 22 -27.29 -25.97 -30.81
CA GLN A 22 -26.60 -26.90 -31.71
C GLN A 22 -25.16 -27.24 -31.28
N GLN A 23 -24.57 -26.54 -30.30
CA GLN A 23 -23.15 -26.71 -29.94
C GLN A 23 -22.88 -27.44 -28.62
N PHE A 24 -23.91 -27.64 -27.77
CA PHE A 24 -23.82 -28.57 -26.63
C PHE A 24 -24.09 -30.04 -27.04
N GLU A 25 -24.61 -30.30 -28.25
CA GLU A 25 -25.04 -31.66 -28.64
C GLU A 25 -23.90 -32.58 -29.14
N ASN A 26 -22.69 -32.07 -29.45
CA ASN A 26 -21.56 -32.90 -29.89
C ASN A 26 -20.18 -32.27 -29.59
N PRO A 27 -19.70 -32.24 -28.32
CA PRO A 27 -18.32 -31.82 -28.03
C PRO A 27 -17.33 -32.70 -28.80
N LEU A 28 -16.26 -32.13 -29.35
CA LEU A 28 -15.29 -32.89 -30.13
C LEU A 28 -14.51 -33.86 -29.22
N PRO A 29 -14.37 -35.15 -29.56
CA PRO A 29 -13.53 -36.04 -28.78
C PRO A 29 -12.06 -35.60 -28.89
N ILE A 30 -11.36 -35.56 -27.77
CA ILE A 30 -9.92 -35.34 -27.68
C ILE A 30 -9.32 -36.38 -26.72
N ALA A 31 -8.19 -36.98 -27.10
CA ALA A 31 -7.47 -37.96 -26.28
C ALA A 31 -6.21 -37.33 -25.64
N TYR A 32 -5.64 -37.99 -24.64
CA TYR A 32 -4.34 -37.60 -24.09
C TYR A 32 -3.24 -37.65 -25.16
N GLY A 33 -2.42 -36.59 -25.21
CA GLY A 33 -1.38 -36.36 -26.21
C GLY A 33 -1.90 -35.89 -27.58
N GLU A 34 -3.17 -35.51 -27.69
CA GLU A 34 -3.77 -35.00 -28.92
C GLU A 34 -3.84 -33.47 -28.91
N SER A 35 -3.60 -32.87 -30.08
CA SER A 35 -3.79 -31.43 -30.32
C SER A 35 -4.79 -31.21 -31.44
N LEU A 36 -5.72 -30.27 -31.26
CA LEU A 36 -6.79 -29.91 -32.19
C LEU A 36 -6.78 -28.41 -32.44
N SER A 37 -7.06 -27.99 -33.68
CA SER A 37 -7.20 -26.57 -34.01
C SER A 37 -8.64 -26.09 -33.80
N GLY A 38 -8.79 -24.90 -33.23
CA GLY A 38 -10.05 -24.20 -32.97
C GLY A 38 -10.08 -22.78 -33.55
N GLN A 39 -11.25 -22.16 -33.50
CA GLN A 39 -11.47 -20.74 -33.85
C GLN A 39 -12.28 -20.10 -32.73
N ALA A 40 -11.70 -19.12 -32.05
CA ALA A 40 -12.39 -18.27 -31.09
C ALA A 40 -13.05 -17.10 -31.81
N ALA A 41 -14.28 -16.77 -31.42
CA ALA A 41 -14.96 -15.56 -31.88
C ALA A 41 -14.98 -14.51 -30.76
N ASP A 42 -15.47 -14.90 -29.59
CA ASP A 42 -15.44 -14.18 -28.33
C ASP A 42 -15.86 -15.16 -27.21
N LEU A 43 -15.91 -14.71 -25.95
CA LEU A 43 -16.33 -15.53 -24.81
C LEU A 43 -17.81 -15.98 -24.85
N SER A 44 -18.64 -15.44 -25.75
CA SER A 44 -20.03 -15.89 -25.92
C SER A 44 -20.16 -17.13 -26.83
N ASN A 45 -19.06 -17.58 -27.45
CA ASN A 45 -19.01 -18.70 -28.37
C ASN A 45 -17.79 -19.62 -28.10
N LEU A 46 -17.88 -20.39 -27.02
CA LEU A 46 -16.85 -21.37 -26.64
C LEU A 46 -16.95 -22.65 -27.49
N MET A 47 -15.80 -23.23 -27.82
CA MET A 47 -15.69 -24.55 -28.42
C MET A 47 -15.55 -25.61 -27.34
N TYR A 48 -16.30 -26.70 -27.46
CA TYR A 48 -16.35 -27.76 -26.45
C TYR A 48 -15.69 -29.05 -26.94
N TYR A 49 -14.86 -29.63 -26.08
CA TYR A 49 -14.15 -30.88 -26.29
C TYR A 49 -14.46 -31.84 -25.15
N ARG A 50 -14.41 -33.16 -25.40
CA ARG A 50 -14.65 -34.18 -24.38
C ARG A 50 -13.54 -35.22 -24.36
N PHE A 51 -13.19 -35.68 -23.16
CA PHE A 51 -12.28 -36.80 -22.96
C PHE A 51 -12.74 -37.67 -21.76
N GLU A 52 -12.21 -38.88 -21.65
CA GLU A 52 -12.45 -39.78 -20.52
C GLU A 52 -11.16 -39.86 -19.69
N GLY A 53 -11.26 -39.63 -18.38
CA GLY A 53 -10.12 -39.69 -17.46
C GLY A 53 -10.40 -40.61 -16.26
N ALA A 54 -9.34 -41.07 -15.61
CA ALA A 54 -9.42 -41.83 -14.35
C ALA A 54 -9.17 -40.91 -13.13
N ALA A 55 -9.60 -41.38 -11.95
CA ALA A 55 -9.36 -40.66 -10.71
C ALA A 55 -7.86 -40.64 -10.38
N GLY A 56 -7.31 -39.46 -10.09
CA GLY A 56 -5.89 -39.24 -9.83
C GLY A 56 -5.05 -38.92 -11.07
N ASP A 57 -5.67 -38.86 -12.24
CA ASP A 57 -4.98 -38.49 -13.47
C ASP A 57 -4.51 -37.03 -13.39
N GLN A 58 -3.20 -36.80 -13.50
CA GLN A 58 -2.63 -35.47 -13.68
C GLN A 58 -2.69 -35.11 -15.16
N ILE A 59 -3.36 -34.01 -15.47
CA ILE A 59 -3.56 -33.54 -16.83
C ILE A 59 -3.06 -32.11 -17.00
N THR A 60 -2.64 -31.77 -18.21
CA THR A 60 -2.35 -30.39 -18.63
C THR A 60 -3.17 -30.08 -19.87
N ILE A 61 -3.90 -28.97 -19.85
CA ILE A 61 -4.66 -28.46 -20.99
C ILE A 61 -4.00 -27.16 -21.41
N LEU A 62 -3.61 -27.04 -22.67
CA LEU A 62 -2.95 -25.85 -23.21
C LEU A 62 -3.75 -25.33 -24.41
N ALA A 63 -4.14 -24.06 -24.38
CA ALA A 63 -4.66 -23.33 -25.53
C ALA A 63 -3.62 -22.30 -25.96
N SER A 64 -3.19 -22.37 -27.22
CA SER A 64 -2.16 -21.48 -27.76
C SER A 64 -2.59 -20.76 -29.02
N SER A 65 -2.31 -19.47 -29.10
CA SER A 65 -2.65 -18.58 -30.19
C SER A 65 -1.70 -17.40 -30.26
N THR A 66 -1.43 -16.91 -31.48
CA THR A 66 -0.69 -15.66 -31.71
C THR A 66 -1.60 -14.51 -32.15
N LEU A 67 -2.90 -14.78 -32.29
CA LEU A 67 -3.89 -13.87 -32.88
C LEU A 67 -5.04 -13.53 -31.93
N THR A 68 -5.13 -14.24 -30.82
CA THR A 68 -6.15 -14.05 -29.79
C THR A 68 -5.59 -14.44 -28.44
N ASP A 69 -6.02 -13.70 -27.44
CA ASP A 69 -5.88 -14.01 -26.03
C ASP A 69 -6.87 -15.12 -25.67
N THR A 70 -6.35 -16.31 -25.35
CA THR A 70 -7.17 -17.54 -25.23
C THR A 70 -7.80 -17.66 -23.85
N TYR A 71 -8.82 -18.52 -23.73
CA TYR A 71 -9.45 -18.82 -22.45
C TYR A 71 -9.84 -20.30 -22.36
N LEU A 72 -9.60 -20.92 -21.20
CA LEU A 72 -9.89 -22.34 -20.93
C LEU A 72 -10.77 -22.53 -19.70
N GLN A 73 -11.68 -23.50 -19.80
CA GLN A 73 -12.40 -24.08 -18.68
C GLN A 73 -12.39 -25.60 -18.74
N LEU A 74 -12.30 -26.24 -17.58
CA LEU A 74 -12.44 -27.68 -17.37
C LEU A 74 -13.65 -27.94 -16.47
N GLY A 75 -14.56 -28.82 -16.87
CA GLY A 75 -15.75 -29.17 -16.10
C GLY A 75 -16.22 -30.60 -16.28
N THR A 76 -17.27 -30.98 -15.55
CA THR A 76 -17.97 -32.27 -15.71
C THR A 76 -19.05 -32.18 -16.81
N PRO A 77 -19.52 -33.31 -17.37
CA PRO A 77 -20.60 -33.34 -18.37
C PRO A 77 -21.93 -32.75 -17.86
N GLU A 78 -22.12 -32.71 -16.55
CA GLU A 78 -23.28 -32.10 -15.89
C GLU A 78 -23.16 -30.56 -15.78
N GLY A 79 -22.03 -29.99 -16.22
CA GLY A 79 -21.77 -28.54 -16.25
C GLY A 79 -21.15 -28.00 -14.97
N THR A 80 -20.58 -28.85 -14.10
CA THR A 80 -19.86 -28.38 -12.91
C THR A 80 -18.45 -27.93 -13.32
N LEU A 81 -18.11 -26.66 -13.07
CA LEU A 81 -16.77 -26.13 -13.33
C LEU A 81 -15.77 -26.66 -12.29
N LEU A 82 -14.60 -27.06 -12.74
CA LEU A 82 -13.54 -27.64 -11.92
C LEU A 82 -12.27 -26.77 -11.89
N ALA A 83 -11.92 -26.14 -13.01
CA ALA A 83 -10.82 -25.20 -13.13
C ALA A 83 -11.01 -24.30 -14.36
N GLU A 84 -10.44 -23.10 -14.32
CA GLU A 84 -10.37 -22.20 -15.47
C GLU A 84 -9.08 -21.38 -15.42
N ASN A 85 -8.62 -20.93 -16.59
CA ASN A 85 -7.47 -20.04 -16.73
C ASN A 85 -7.50 -19.36 -18.11
N ASP A 86 -7.12 -18.09 -18.19
CA ASP A 86 -6.87 -17.34 -19.43
C ASP A 86 -5.39 -17.17 -19.74
N ASP A 87 -4.54 -16.94 -18.75
CA ASP A 87 -3.12 -16.60 -18.98
C ASP A 87 -2.16 -17.58 -18.30
N ILE A 88 -1.09 -17.99 -19.00
CA ILE A 88 0.02 -18.75 -18.41
C ILE A 88 0.85 -17.84 -17.49
N SER A 89 0.99 -16.58 -17.88
CA SER A 89 1.65 -15.51 -17.11
C SER A 89 1.21 -14.15 -17.67
N SER A 90 1.50 -13.06 -16.94
CA SER A 90 1.20 -11.68 -17.36
C SER A 90 1.83 -11.25 -18.69
N SER A 91 2.79 -12.01 -19.22
CA SER A 91 3.46 -11.80 -20.51
C SER A 91 3.08 -12.83 -21.58
N ASN A 92 2.26 -13.83 -21.24
CA ASN A 92 1.87 -14.92 -22.12
C ASN A 92 0.36 -15.17 -22.06
N LEU A 93 -0.35 -14.53 -23.00
CA LEU A 93 -1.82 -14.54 -23.15
C LEU A 93 -2.40 -15.88 -23.67
N ASN A 94 -1.64 -16.96 -23.53
CA ASN A 94 -2.07 -18.31 -23.83
C ASN A 94 -2.55 -18.97 -22.54
N SER A 95 -3.55 -19.83 -22.59
CA SER A 95 -4.14 -20.40 -21.39
C SER A 95 -3.60 -21.79 -21.08
N ARG A 96 -3.38 -22.08 -19.79
CA ARG A 96 -2.98 -23.41 -19.32
C ARG A 96 -3.70 -23.85 -18.05
N ILE A 97 -4.21 -25.07 -18.01
CA ILE A 97 -4.76 -25.69 -16.80
C ILE A 97 -3.97 -26.94 -16.47
N ASP A 98 -3.31 -26.97 -15.32
CA ASP A 98 -2.74 -28.19 -14.73
C ASP A 98 -3.69 -28.69 -13.62
N PHE A 99 -4.19 -29.91 -13.74
CA PHE A 99 -5.27 -30.39 -12.85
C PHE A 99 -5.16 -31.89 -12.54
N THR A 100 -5.55 -32.29 -11.33
CA THR A 100 -5.65 -33.71 -10.95
C THR A 100 -7.11 -34.13 -10.90
N LEU A 101 -7.51 -35.11 -11.71
CA LEU A 101 -8.92 -35.50 -11.84
C LEU A 101 -9.44 -36.16 -10.56
N PRO A 102 -10.56 -35.70 -9.97
CA PRO A 102 -11.05 -36.19 -8.69
C PRO A 102 -11.75 -37.55 -8.78
N SER A 103 -12.19 -37.97 -9.97
CA SER A 103 -12.96 -39.19 -10.19
C SER A 103 -12.73 -39.76 -11.58
N ALA A 104 -13.05 -41.05 -11.79
CA ALA A 104 -13.05 -41.60 -13.14
C ALA A 104 -14.36 -41.23 -13.86
N GLY A 105 -14.28 -40.80 -15.11
CA GLY A 105 -15.44 -40.47 -15.93
C GLY A 105 -15.12 -39.50 -17.08
N ALA A 106 -16.17 -39.07 -17.76
CA ALA A 106 -16.08 -38.09 -18.83
C ALA A 106 -15.86 -36.68 -18.24
N TYR A 107 -15.08 -35.87 -18.97
CA TYR A 107 -14.80 -34.47 -18.66
C TYR A 107 -14.97 -33.63 -19.93
N VAL A 108 -15.29 -32.35 -19.75
CA VAL A 108 -15.51 -31.38 -20.83
C VAL A 108 -14.53 -30.23 -20.70
N ILE A 109 -13.89 -29.88 -21.81
CA ILE A 109 -13.02 -28.71 -21.94
C ILE A 109 -13.77 -27.68 -22.78
N SER A 110 -13.88 -26.45 -22.28
CA SER A 110 -14.37 -25.31 -23.05
C SER A 110 -13.18 -24.42 -23.40
N ALA A 111 -13.01 -24.08 -24.67
CA ALA A 111 -11.92 -23.23 -25.13
C ALA A 111 -12.45 -22.08 -26.00
N GLY A 112 -12.00 -20.86 -25.71
CA GLY A 112 -12.38 -19.64 -26.41
C GLY A 112 -11.25 -18.62 -26.42
N GLY A 113 -11.61 -17.35 -26.61
CA GLY A 113 -10.67 -16.23 -26.51
C GLY A 113 -11.39 -14.89 -26.44
N TYR A 114 -10.73 -13.89 -25.86
CA TYR A 114 -11.29 -12.54 -25.66
C TYR A 114 -11.38 -11.73 -26.95
N THR A 115 -10.66 -12.15 -28.00
CA THR A 115 -10.75 -11.58 -29.34
C THR A 115 -10.92 -12.67 -30.41
N PRO A 116 -11.46 -12.35 -31.60
CA PRO A 116 -11.59 -13.36 -32.66
C PRO A 116 -10.23 -13.83 -33.18
N GLY A 117 -9.95 -15.13 -33.17
CA GLY A 117 -8.68 -15.67 -33.65
C GLY A 117 -8.59 -17.20 -33.65
N ALA A 118 -7.65 -17.73 -34.42
CA ALA A 118 -7.36 -19.17 -34.46
C ALA A 118 -6.54 -19.59 -33.24
N PHE A 119 -6.84 -20.73 -32.63
CA PHE A 119 -6.05 -21.28 -31.52
C PHE A 119 -5.81 -22.79 -31.71
N THR A 120 -4.84 -23.34 -31.01
CA THR A 120 -4.58 -24.79 -30.91
C THR A 120 -4.81 -25.24 -29.47
N LEU A 121 -5.61 -26.29 -29.28
CA LEU A 121 -5.86 -26.92 -28.00
C LEU A 121 -5.09 -28.23 -27.90
N GLU A 122 -4.32 -28.43 -26.84
CA GLU A 122 -3.60 -29.66 -26.52
C GLU A 122 -4.04 -30.19 -25.16
N LEU A 123 -4.27 -31.51 -25.06
CA LEU A 123 -4.59 -32.20 -23.82
C LEU A 123 -3.53 -33.26 -23.52
N LEU A 124 -2.82 -33.11 -22.40
CA LEU A 124 -1.83 -34.06 -21.88
C LEU A 124 -2.40 -34.83 -20.69
N GLY A 125 -2.12 -36.13 -20.58
CA GLY A 125 -2.64 -36.99 -19.49
C GLY A 125 -1.55 -37.66 -18.64
N PRO A 126 -1.93 -38.48 -17.64
CA PRO A 126 -0.97 -39.16 -16.76
C PRO A 126 -0.21 -40.23 -17.54
N GLY A 127 1.08 -39.97 -17.74
CA GLY A 127 1.92 -40.78 -18.62
C GLY A 127 1.82 -40.40 -20.10
N GLY A 128 1.27 -39.24 -20.45
CA GLY A 128 1.60 -38.56 -21.71
C GLY A 128 3.12 -38.44 -21.83
N PRO A 129 3.69 -38.51 -23.04
CA PRO A 129 5.11 -38.81 -23.21
C PRO A 129 5.93 -37.86 -22.36
N ASP A 130 6.77 -38.44 -21.50
CA ASP A 130 7.85 -37.70 -20.87
C ASP A 130 8.72 -37.14 -22.00
N THR A 131 8.40 -35.94 -22.48
CA THR A 131 9.20 -35.25 -23.50
C THR A 131 10.52 -34.77 -22.93
N ARG A 132 10.76 -34.91 -21.61
CA ARG A 132 12.09 -34.73 -21.02
C ARG A 132 13.04 -35.84 -21.43
N SER A 133 12.53 -37.05 -21.72
CA SER A 133 13.30 -38.12 -22.39
C SER A 133 13.56 -37.85 -23.88
N GLN A 134 12.94 -36.83 -24.48
CA GLN A 134 13.15 -36.39 -25.86
C GLN A 134 13.99 -35.11 -25.98
N PHE A 135 14.18 -34.35 -24.89
CA PHE A 135 15.07 -33.21 -24.90
C PHE A 135 16.51 -33.68 -25.08
N PRO A 136 17.30 -33.02 -25.94
CA PRO A 136 18.70 -33.36 -26.09
C PRO A 136 19.43 -33.22 -24.75
N VAL A 137 20.03 -34.31 -24.29
CA VAL A 137 20.85 -34.30 -23.07
C VAL A 137 22.19 -33.65 -23.39
N ILE A 138 22.55 -32.61 -22.64
CA ILE A 138 23.88 -31.98 -22.69
C ILE A 138 24.72 -32.44 -21.50
N GLN A 139 25.95 -32.87 -21.76
CA GLN A 139 26.90 -33.27 -20.73
C GLN A 139 27.86 -32.13 -20.40
N TYR A 140 28.49 -32.20 -19.24
CA TYR A 140 29.58 -31.31 -18.88
C TYR A 140 30.71 -31.30 -19.92
N GLY A 141 31.15 -30.10 -20.31
CA GLY A 141 32.14 -29.86 -21.35
C GLY A 141 31.62 -30.00 -22.79
N GLN A 142 30.32 -30.18 -22.98
CA GLN A 142 29.70 -30.34 -24.29
C GLN A 142 29.17 -29.01 -24.85
N THR A 143 29.14 -28.91 -26.18
CA THR A 143 28.45 -27.85 -26.93
C THR A 143 27.49 -28.47 -27.94
N LEU A 144 26.26 -27.97 -27.99
CA LEU A 144 25.19 -28.36 -28.91
C LEU A 144 24.78 -27.17 -29.77
N SER A 145 24.16 -27.42 -30.92
CA SER A 145 23.62 -26.36 -31.79
C SER A 145 22.11 -26.43 -31.84
N GLY A 146 21.46 -25.26 -31.83
CA GLY A 146 20.00 -25.12 -31.88
C GLY A 146 19.54 -24.05 -32.86
N GLN A 147 18.22 -23.88 -32.96
CA GLN A 147 17.58 -22.80 -33.69
C GLN A 147 16.57 -22.14 -32.75
N SER A 148 16.67 -20.83 -32.59
CA SER A 148 15.64 -20.01 -31.97
C SER A 148 14.58 -19.64 -33.01
N ILE A 149 13.33 -19.57 -32.58
CA ILE A 149 12.19 -19.11 -33.38
C ILE A 149 11.84 -17.68 -32.97
N ASP A 150 11.63 -17.45 -31.67
CA ASP A 150 11.42 -16.14 -31.04
C ASP A 150 11.58 -16.28 -29.52
N ILE A 151 11.42 -15.18 -28.79
CA ILE A 151 11.58 -15.14 -27.33
C ILE A 151 10.51 -15.93 -26.56
N PHE A 152 9.37 -16.23 -27.19
CA PHE A 152 8.28 -16.97 -26.57
C PHE A 152 8.38 -18.48 -26.79
N SER A 153 9.37 -18.93 -27.56
CA SER A 153 9.54 -20.31 -28.02
C SER A 153 10.89 -20.89 -27.59
N PHE A 154 10.93 -21.51 -26.40
CA PHE A 154 12.16 -22.11 -25.87
C PHE A 154 12.49 -23.46 -26.49
N SER A 155 13.76 -23.62 -26.86
CA SER A 155 14.37 -24.93 -27.13
C SER A 155 14.96 -25.48 -25.83
N TYR A 156 14.45 -26.64 -25.38
CA TYR A 156 14.82 -27.23 -24.10
C TYR A 156 15.87 -28.33 -24.20
N TYR A 157 16.75 -28.39 -23.20
CA TYR A 157 17.82 -29.37 -23.01
C TYR A 157 17.84 -29.84 -21.55
N THR A 158 18.37 -31.04 -21.28
CA THR A 158 18.49 -31.54 -19.91
C THR A 158 19.93 -31.92 -19.57
N PHE A 159 20.29 -31.84 -18.29
CA PHE A 159 21.54 -32.41 -17.76
C PHE A 159 21.34 -32.89 -16.31
N SER A 160 22.24 -33.74 -15.82
CA SER A 160 22.24 -34.17 -14.41
C SER A 160 23.40 -33.53 -13.67
N GLY A 161 23.13 -32.97 -12.49
CA GLY A 161 24.13 -32.31 -11.65
C GLY A 161 24.03 -32.69 -10.18
N THR A 162 25.10 -32.45 -9.43
CA THR A 162 25.20 -32.74 -7.99
C THR A 162 25.05 -31.46 -7.18
N ALA A 163 24.41 -31.52 -6.01
CA ALA A 163 24.37 -30.39 -5.09
C ALA A 163 25.80 -29.90 -4.78
N GLY A 164 26.04 -28.60 -4.92
CA GLY A 164 27.34 -27.96 -4.71
C GLY A 164 28.23 -27.89 -5.94
N ASP A 165 27.84 -28.47 -7.08
CA ASP A 165 28.56 -28.28 -8.35
C ASP A 165 28.38 -26.84 -8.84
N GLU A 166 29.45 -26.13 -9.14
CA GLU A 166 29.39 -24.89 -9.91
C GLU A 166 29.36 -25.23 -11.41
N VAL A 167 28.38 -24.66 -12.11
CA VAL A 167 28.13 -24.88 -13.53
C VAL A 167 28.04 -23.55 -14.28
N THR A 168 28.55 -23.54 -15.51
CA THR A 168 28.46 -22.41 -16.44
C THR A 168 27.77 -22.84 -17.73
N ILE A 169 26.71 -22.14 -18.11
CA ILE A 169 25.89 -22.41 -19.29
C ILE A 169 25.99 -21.19 -20.20
N ILE A 170 26.36 -21.36 -21.47
CA ILE A 170 26.48 -20.25 -22.42
C ILE A 170 25.72 -20.59 -23.70
N ALA A 171 24.80 -19.73 -24.11
CA ALA A 171 24.19 -19.75 -25.44
C ALA A 171 24.80 -18.62 -26.27
N SER A 172 25.48 -18.98 -27.36
CA SER A 172 26.16 -18.02 -28.23
C SER A 172 25.56 -17.97 -29.62
N SER A 173 25.43 -16.77 -30.18
CA SER A 173 25.07 -16.58 -31.58
C SER A 173 25.68 -15.31 -32.17
N PRO A 174 26.26 -15.37 -33.38
CA PRO A 174 26.78 -14.17 -34.04
C PRO A 174 25.69 -13.22 -34.55
N THR A 175 24.42 -13.63 -34.55
CA THR A 175 23.31 -12.88 -35.16
C THR A 175 22.03 -12.86 -34.34
N VAL A 176 21.93 -13.71 -33.31
CA VAL A 176 20.76 -13.79 -32.44
C VAL A 176 21.15 -13.25 -31.08
N ASP A 177 20.36 -12.34 -30.58
CA ASP A 177 20.36 -11.96 -29.17
C ASP A 177 19.67 -13.09 -28.39
N THR A 178 20.47 -13.87 -27.65
CA THR A 178 20.03 -15.14 -27.05
C THR A 178 19.53 -14.94 -25.62
N TYR A 179 18.64 -15.81 -25.15
CA TYR A 179 18.13 -15.77 -23.78
C TYR A 179 18.16 -17.18 -23.17
N LEU A 180 18.65 -17.30 -21.94
CA LEU A 180 18.81 -18.55 -21.20
C LEU A 180 17.92 -18.60 -19.96
N GLN A 181 17.37 -19.78 -19.70
CA GLN A 181 16.74 -20.15 -18.44
C GLN A 181 17.30 -21.48 -17.93
N LEU A 182 17.49 -21.59 -16.62
CA LEU A 182 17.85 -22.82 -15.92
C LEU A 182 16.79 -23.12 -14.87
N GLY A 183 16.25 -24.33 -14.86
CA GLY A 183 15.27 -24.78 -13.87
C GLY A 183 15.52 -26.20 -13.35
N THR A 184 14.82 -26.54 -12.27
CA THR A 184 14.78 -27.91 -11.72
C THR A 184 13.90 -28.84 -12.59
N ALA A 185 14.03 -30.16 -12.37
CA ALA A 185 13.21 -31.16 -13.06
C ALA A 185 11.69 -30.93 -12.94
N ASP A 186 11.19 -30.29 -11.89
CA ASP A 186 9.76 -30.01 -11.69
C ASP A 186 9.29 -28.71 -12.38
N GLY A 187 10.20 -27.99 -13.05
CA GLY A 187 9.90 -26.77 -13.80
C GLY A 187 10.11 -25.47 -13.02
N ASN A 188 10.59 -25.53 -11.77
CA ASN A 188 10.92 -24.31 -11.01
C ASN A 188 12.18 -23.66 -11.58
N LEU A 189 12.10 -22.38 -11.92
CA LEU A 189 13.21 -21.57 -12.42
C LEU A 189 14.24 -21.30 -11.31
N LEU A 190 15.53 -21.39 -11.65
CA LEU A 190 16.67 -21.17 -10.76
C LEU A 190 17.48 -19.94 -11.16
N ALA A 191 17.64 -19.69 -12.47
CA ALA A 191 18.39 -18.56 -12.99
C ALA A 191 18.00 -18.29 -14.44
N GLU A 192 18.15 -17.05 -14.88
CA GLU A 192 17.99 -16.62 -16.27
C GLU A 192 18.93 -15.46 -16.60
N ASN A 193 19.31 -15.33 -17.88
CA ASN A 193 20.15 -14.25 -18.39
C ASN A 193 20.07 -14.17 -19.92
N ASP A 194 20.11 -12.97 -20.51
CA ASP A 194 20.24 -12.73 -21.97
C ASP A 194 21.64 -12.29 -22.42
N ASP A 195 22.41 -11.57 -21.59
CA ASP A 195 23.68 -10.98 -22.02
C ASP A 195 24.89 -11.40 -21.16
N LEU A 196 26.00 -11.76 -21.81
CA LEU A 196 27.29 -12.08 -21.17
C LEU A 196 28.01 -10.81 -20.74
N SER A 197 27.79 -9.71 -21.47
CA SER A 197 28.24 -8.36 -21.10
C SER A 197 27.47 -7.32 -21.90
N ILE A 198 27.53 -6.05 -21.51
CA ILE A 198 26.93 -4.94 -22.26
C ILE A 198 27.35 -4.80 -23.74
N THR A 199 28.38 -5.52 -24.17
CA THR A 199 28.86 -5.56 -25.57
C THR A 199 28.76 -6.94 -26.22
N ASN A 200 28.27 -7.95 -25.51
CA ASN A 200 28.14 -9.33 -25.99
C ASN A 200 26.74 -9.88 -25.67
N LEU A 201 25.92 -10.02 -26.72
CA LEU A 201 24.51 -10.46 -26.69
C LEU A 201 24.32 -11.99 -26.58
N ASP A 202 25.39 -12.69 -26.22
CA ASP A 202 25.36 -14.11 -25.91
C ASP A 202 24.88 -14.28 -24.46
N ALA A 203 23.97 -15.20 -24.17
CA ALA A 203 23.48 -15.42 -22.81
C ALA A 203 24.44 -16.32 -22.01
N GLN A 204 24.65 -16.01 -20.72
CA GLN A 204 25.44 -16.85 -19.80
C GLN A 204 24.84 -16.98 -18.40
N ILE A 205 24.70 -18.20 -17.88
CA ILE A 205 24.37 -18.47 -16.48
C ILE A 205 25.57 -19.14 -15.81
N THR A 206 26.01 -18.64 -14.64
CA THR A 206 26.98 -19.33 -13.77
C THR A 206 26.38 -19.47 -12.39
N THR A 207 26.24 -20.71 -11.88
CA THR A 207 25.55 -20.95 -10.60
C THR A 207 26.02 -22.22 -9.91
N VAL A 208 25.78 -22.31 -8.59
CA VAL A 208 26.00 -23.52 -7.78
C VAL A 208 24.69 -24.27 -7.64
N LEU A 209 24.68 -25.55 -7.98
CA LEU A 209 23.48 -26.36 -7.97
C LEU A 209 22.98 -26.63 -6.53
N PRO A 210 21.70 -26.32 -6.21
CA PRO A 210 21.21 -26.43 -4.84
C PRO A 210 20.89 -27.88 -4.42
N THR A 211 20.61 -28.76 -5.38
CA THR A 211 20.23 -30.15 -5.12
C THR A 211 20.88 -31.12 -6.10
N THR A 212 21.01 -32.40 -5.73
CA THR A 212 21.45 -33.43 -6.67
C THR A 212 20.23 -33.91 -7.46
N GLY A 213 20.27 -33.80 -8.79
CA GLY A 213 19.10 -34.12 -9.62
C GLY A 213 19.26 -33.78 -11.10
N GLU A 214 18.15 -33.89 -11.83
CA GLU A 214 18.04 -33.46 -13.22
C GLU A 214 17.63 -31.98 -13.31
N TYR A 215 18.21 -31.27 -14.28
CA TYR A 215 18.02 -29.85 -14.52
C TYR A 215 17.63 -29.60 -15.97
N LEU A 216 16.81 -28.57 -16.19
CA LEU A 216 16.27 -28.16 -17.48
C LEU A 216 16.90 -26.83 -17.91
N ILE A 217 17.39 -26.75 -19.14
CA ILE A 217 17.91 -25.53 -19.76
C ILE A 217 16.95 -25.13 -20.88
N GLY A 218 16.39 -23.92 -20.81
CA GLY A 218 15.66 -23.28 -21.88
C GLY A 218 16.55 -22.30 -22.63
N VAL A 219 16.58 -22.37 -23.97
CA VAL A 219 17.21 -21.36 -24.82
C VAL A 219 16.17 -20.74 -25.75
N ALA A 220 16.05 -19.42 -25.73
CA ALA A 220 15.27 -18.65 -26.69
C ALA A 220 16.15 -17.56 -27.32
N GLY A 221 15.57 -16.74 -28.18
CA GLY A 221 16.27 -15.57 -28.73
C GLY A 221 15.30 -14.56 -29.29
N TYR A 222 15.60 -13.28 -29.13
CA TYR A 222 14.72 -12.17 -29.50
C TYR A 222 14.42 -12.11 -31.00
N THR A 223 15.23 -12.79 -31.82
CA THR A 223 14.96 -13.00 -33.25
C THR A 223 15.21 -14.45 -33.65
N PRO A 224 14.53 -14.95 -34.69
CA PRO A 224 14.79 -16.29 -35.19
C PRO A 224 16.22 -16.44 -35.71
N GLY A 225 16.91 -17.51 -35.34
CA GLY A 225 18.24 -17.82 -35.87
C GLY A 225 19.00 -18.91 -35.13
N ALA A 226 20.18 -19.25 -35.64
CA ALA A 226 21.00 -20.32 -35.09
C ALA A 226 21.75 -19.88 -33.82
N TYR A 227 21.92 -20.78 -32.86
CA TYR A 227 22.77 -20.57 -31.68
C TYR A 227 23.54 -21.85 -31.31
N SER A 228 24.58 -21.71 -30.48
CA SER A 228 25.30 -22.82 -29.85
C SER A 228 25.18 -22.77 -28.33
N LEU A 229 24.73 -23.86 -27.70
CA LEU A 229 24.63 -24.00 -26.24
C LEU A 229 25.80 -24.80 -25.70
N SER A 230 26.53 -24.30 -24.71
CA SER A 230 27.60 -25.00 -24.01
C SER A 230 27.33 -25.10 -22.52
N LEU A 231 27.75 -26.22 -21.91
CA LEU A 231 27.67 -26.47 -20.47
C LEU A 231 29.07 -26.84 -19.95
N THR A 232 29.57 -26.13 -18.94
CA THR A 232 30.86 -26.36 -18.27
C THR A 232 30.63 -26.61 -16.78
N GLY A 233 31.38 -27.54 -16.18
CA GLY A 233 31.23 -27.98 -14.79
C GLY A 233 31.60 -29.46 -14.64
N PRO A 234 31.53 -30.06 -13.43
CA PRO A 234 31.56 -29.35 -12.17
C PRO A 234 32.96 -28.74 -11.95
N SER A 235 33.05 -27.43 -11.74
CA SER A 235 34.14 -26.90 -10.93
C SER A 235 33.72 -27.10 -9.48
N THR A 236 34.35 -28.02 -8.77
CA THR A 236 34.36 -27.89 -7.30
C THR A 236 34.95 -26.52 -7.03
N ALA A 237 34.20 -25.65 -6.33
CA ALA A 237 34.63 -24.33 -5.91
C ALA A 237 36.15 -24.34 -5.70
N THR A 238 36.89 -23.70 -6.61
CA THR A 238 38.34 -23.59 -6.44
C THR A 238 38.56 -22.96 -5.09
N ASP A 239 39.35 -23.64 -4.24
CA ASP A 239 39.77 -23.14 -2.93
C ASP A 239 40.03 -21.62 -3.03
N VAL A 240 39.10 -20.81 -2.51
CA VAL A 240 39.40 -19.42 -2.26
C VAL A 240 40.52 -19.48 -1.24
N VAL A 241 41.72 -19.08 -1.66
CA VAL A 241 42.88 -19.10 -0.77
C VAL A 241 42.70 -17.98 0.24
N TYR A 242 42.06 -18.30 1.35
CA TYR A 242 41.98 -17.39 2.49
C TYR A 242 43.35 -17.24 3.10
N THR A 243 43.83 -16.01 3.18
CA THR A 243 45.09 -15.72 3.86
C THR A 243 44.81 -15.41 5.32
N PRO A 244 45.32 -16.21 6.29
CA PRO A 244 45.09 -15.92 7.71
C PRO A 244 45.81 -14.65 8.15
N VAL A 245 45.12 -13.81 8.91
CA VAL A 245 45.65 -12.57 9.49
C VAL A 245 45.30 -12.51 10.98
N SER A 246 46.23 -12.00 11.80
CA SER A 246 46.05 -11.85 13.24
C SER A 246 45.88 -10.38 13.63
N TYR A 247 45.32 -10.11 14.80
CA TYR A 247 45.24 -8.75 15.34
C TYR A 247 46.62 -8.09 15.46
N GLY A 248 46.70 -6.81 15.11
CA GLY A 248 47.89 -5.98 15.04
C GLY A 248 48.84 -6.31 13.90
N GLN A 249 48.48 -7.24 13.00
CA GLN A 249 49.28 -7.61 11.84
C GLN A 249 48.83 -6.82 10.61
N SER A 250 49.78 -6.14 9.96
CA SER A 250 49.58 -5.60 8.61
C SER A 250 50.03 -6.63 7.57
N ILE A 251 49.20 -6.88 6.56
CA ILE A 251 49.46 -7.83 5.49
C ILE A 251 49.29 -7.14 4.13
N ALA A 252 50.25 -7.37 3.23
CA ALA A 252 50.17 -6.88 1.87
C ALA A 252 49.30 -7.83 1.03
N GLY A 253 48.46 -7.25 0.17
CA GLY A 253 47.65 -7.97 -0.82
C GLY A 253 47.62 -7.23 -2.15
N GLU A 254 46.97 -7.83 -3.15
CA GLU A 254 46.83 -7.26 -4.48
C GLU A 254 45.46 -7.60 -5.05
N VAL A 255 44.71 -6.59 -5.50
CA VAL A 255 43.49 -6.78 -6.27
C VAL A 255 43.89 -7.10 -7.72
N THR A 256 43.58 -8.31 -8.18
CA THR A 256 44.04 -8.82 -9.49
C THR A 256 43.18 -8.37 -10.68
N ALA A 257 41.92 -8.02 -10.45
CA ALA A 257 41.01 -7.50 -11.45
C ALA A 257 39.92 -6.63 -10.78
N THR A 258 39.40 -5.64 -11.50
CA THR A 258 38.25 -4.83 -11.05
C THR A 258 37.05 -5.75 -10.78
N GLY A 259 36.39 -5.58 -9.63
CA GLY A 259 35.27 -6.43 -9.20
C GLY A 259 35.67 -7.78 -8.58
N GLN A 260 36.97 -8.08 -8.43
CA GLN A 260 37.45 -9.23 -7.67
C GLN A 260 37.87 -8.83 -6.25
N TYR A 261 37.65 -9.76 -5.32
CA TYR A 261 38.06 -9.62 -3.92
C TYR A 261 39.25 -10.53 -3.62
N THR A 262 40.21 -10.00 -2.86
CA THR A 262 41.21 -10.80 -2.17
C THR A 262 40.70 -11.11 -0.76
N PHE A 263 40.66 -12.39 -0.40
CA PHE A 263 40.04 -12.83 0.85
C PHE A 263 41.06 -13.18 1.94
N PHE A 264 40.73 -12.76 3.16
CA PHE A 264 41.48 -13.02 4.38
C PHE A 264 40.56 -13.64 5.44
N THR A 265 41.14 -14.37 6.37
CA THR A 265 40.43 -14.94 7.53
C THR A 265 41.11 -14.52 8.83
N PHE A 266 40.32 -14.28 9.88
CA PHE A 266 40.85 -14.12 11.23
C PHE A 266 39.95 -14.82 12.27
N GLN A 267 40.49 -15.08 13.44
CA GLN A 267 39.77 -15.66 14.57
C GLN A 267 39.49 -14.57 15.59
N GLY A 268 38.21 -14.37 15.93
CA GLY A 268 37.78 -13.34 16.86
C GLY A 268 36.87 -13.85 17.97
N ARG A 269 36.74 -13.09 19.05
CA ARG A 269 35.87 -13.40 20.19
C ARG A 269 34.63 -12.50 20.17
N ALA A 270 33.52 -13.04 20.65
CA ALA A 270 32.31 -12.25 20.85
C ALA A 270 32.61 -11.01 21.70
N GLY A 271 32.20 -9.83 21.22
CA GLY A 271 32.45 -8.54 21.86
C GLY A 271 33.83 -7.93 21.58
N ASP A 272 34.71 -8.58 20.80
CA ASP A 272 35.92 -7.91 20.31
C ASP A 272 35.52 -6.75 19.40
N ALA A 273 36.04 -5.56 19.70
CA ALA A 273 35.80 -4.34 18.94
C ALA A 273 37.01 -4.08 18.04
N LEU A 274 36.80 -4.05 16.72
CA LEU A 274 37.86 -4.06 15.72
C LEU A 274 37.81 -2.83 14.83
N SER A 275 38.99 -2.33 14.46
CA SER A 275 39.20 -1.43 13.33
C SER A 275 39.95 -2.20 12.24
N ILE A 276 39.34 -2.33 11.06
CA ILE A 276 39.90 -3.00 9.89
C ILE A 276 40.17 -1.93 8.84
N GLU A 277 41.44 -1.71 8.52
CA GLU A 277 41.89 -0.65 7.62
C GLU A 277 42.59 -1.24 6.39
N VAL A 278 42.25 -0.74 5.21
CA VAL A 278 42.91 -1.05 3.95
C VAL A 278 43.51 0.23 3.38
N ALA A 279 44.84 0.31 3.42
CA ALA A 279 45.58 1.42 2.86
C ALA A 279 46.13 1.08 1.47
N SER A 280 45.90 1.96 0.49
CA SER A 280 46.55 1.89 -0.82
C SER A 280 46.84 3.27 -1.40
N SER A 281 48.02 3.43 -1.98
CA SER A 281 48.35 4.60 -2.81
C SER A 281 48.16 4.34 -4.31
N ALA A 282 47.72 3.14 -4.68
CA ALA A 282 47.66 2.65 -6.06
C ALA A 282 46.24 2.38 -6.54
N ILE A 283 45.35 2.03 -5.62
CA ILE A 283 43.93 1.78 -5.87
C ILE A 283 43.10 2.59 -4.90
N ASP A 284 41.88 2.85 -5.31
CA ASP A 284 40.77 3.21 -4.44
C ASP A 284 40.19 1.89 -3.90
N PRO A 285 40.51 1.50 -2.64
CA PRO A 285 40.21 0.20 -2.08
C PRO A 285 38.80 0.17 -1.46
N TYR A 286 38.22 -1.02 -1.38
CA TYR A 286 36.96 -1.26 -0.71
C TYR A 286 37.10 -2.47 0.22
N VAL A 287 36.60 -2.39 1.46
CA VAL A 287 36.70 -3.45 2.46
C VAL A 287 35.34 -3.93 2.92
N VAL A 288 35.20 -5.26 3.04
CA VAL A 288 34.01 -5.94 3.58
C VAL A 288 34.46 -6.90 4.67
N ALA A 289 33.85 -6.84 5.85
CA ALA A 289 34.01 -7.81 6.92
C ALA A 289 32.73 -8.64 7.07
N GLY A 290 32.85 -9.95 7.23
CA GLY A 290 31.69 -10.85 7.25
C GLY A 290 31.94 -12.18 7.94
N THR A 291 30.90 -13.01 8.00
CA THR A 291 30.95 -14.38 8.53
C THR A 291 31.26 -15.39 7.42
N PRO A 292 31.75 -16.60 7.74
CA PRO A 292 31.98 -17.67 6.76
C PRO A 292 30.73 -18.13 6.01
N SER A 293 29.54 -17.87 6.55
CA SER A 293 28.24 -18.13 5.91
C SER A 293 27.82 -17.05 4.90
N GLY A 294 28.62 -15.98 4.73
CA GLY A 294 28.36 -14.92 3.76
C GLY A 294 27.59 -13.70 4.29
N SER A 295 27.29 -13.64 5.60
CA SER A 295 26.66 -12.45 6.19
C SER A 295 27.69 -11.34 6.35
N VAL A 296 27.40 -10.15 5.80
CA VAL A 296 28.22 -8.95 5.95
C VAL A 296 27.95 -8.31 7.32
N LEU A 297 29.03 -7.91 8.00
CA LEU A 297 29.00 -7.25 9.30
C LEU A 297 29.30 -5.75 9.19
N ALA A 298 30.23 -5.36 8.31
CA ALA A 298 30.58 -3.98 8.03
C ALA A 298 31.28 -3.88 6.67
N GLU A 299 31.10 -2.75 5.97
CA GLU A 299 31.75 -2.46 4.69
C GLU A 299 31.94 -0.95 4.53
N ASN A 300 32.99 -0.54 3.81
CA ASN A 300 33.31 0.87 3.52
C ASN A 300 34.39 0.95 2.42
N ASP A 301 34.40 2.02 1.62
CA ASP A 301 35.48 2.38 0.69
C ASP A 301 36.33 3.59 1.13
N ASP A 302 35.78 4.52 1.92
CA ASP A 302 36.48 5.76 2.28
C ASP A 302 36.55 6.02 3.79
N ILE A 303 37.73 6.31 4.34
CA ILE A 303 37.92 6.80 5.72
C ILE A 303 37.26 8.17 5.87
N SER A 304 37.37 9.01 4.84
CA SER A 304 36.72 10.31 4.76
C SER A 304 36.67 10.80 3.31
N ARG A 305 35.91 11.86 3.03
CA ARG A 305 35.89 12.50 1.69
C ARG A 305 37.26 12.94 1.16
N GLU A 306 38.26 13.11 2.02
CA GLU A 306 39.63 13.49 1.63
C GLU A 306 40.63 12.32 1.67
N ASP A 307 40.24 11.17 2.25
CA ASP A 307 41.09 10.00 2.46
C ASP A 307 40.42 8.74 1.89
N LEU A 308 40.80 8.42 0.65
CA LEU A 308 40.31 7.29 -0.15
C LEU A 308 40.90 5.94 0.27
N ASN A 309 41.30 5.78 1.52
CA ASN A 309 41.62 4.46 2.08
C ASN A 309 40.38 3.92 2.75
N ALA A 310 40.18 2.61 2.81
CA ALA A 310 38.97 2.04 3.40
C ALA A 310 39.17 1.71 4.89
N ARG A 311 38.20 2.01 5.74
CA ARG A 311 38.18 1.57 7.16
C ARG A 311 36.79 1.16 7.58
N VAL A 312 36.67 0.02 8.25
CA VAL A 312 35.45 -0.40 8.93
C VAL A 312 35.69 -0.63 10.41
N GLU A 313 34.68 -0.33 11.22
CA GLU A 313 34.63 -0.65 12.64
C GLU A 313 33.55 -1.70 12.90
N VAL A 314 33.90 -2.76 13.62
CA VAL A 314 32.99 -3.89 13.84
C VAL A 314 33.14 -4.46 15.25
N VAL A 315 32.01 -4.71 15.90
CA VAL A 315 31.95 -5.52 17.13
C VAL A 315 31.50 -6.92 16.75
N LEU A 316 32.28 -7.93 17.13
CA LEU A 316 31.99 -9.30 16.71
C LEU A 316 30.79 -9.89 17.48
N PRO A 317 29.74 -10.38 16.80
CA PRO A 317 28.53 -10.88 17.46
C PRO A 317 28.72 -12.24 18.14
N SER A 318 29.73 -13.01 17.71
CA SER A 318 30.02 -14.33 18.26
C SER A 318 31.52 -14.65 18.25
N SER A 319 31.94 -15.66 19.03
CA SER A 319 33.32 -16.15 18.94
C SER A 319 33.43 -17.12 17.77
N GLY A 320 34.39 -16.93 16.87
CA GLY A 320 34.53 -17.77 15.69
C GLY A 320 35.49 -17.24 14.63
N GLU A 321 35.44 -17.87 13.46
CA GLU A 321 36.16 -17.44 12.26
C GLU A 321 35.37 -16.36 11.53
N TYR A 322 36.08 -15.38 10.99
CA TYR A 322 35.51 -14.26 10.23
C TYR A 322 36.29 -14.04 8.93
N LEU A 323 35.61 -13.50 7.93
CA LEU A 323 36.12 -13.21 6.59
C LEU A 323 36.32 -11.71 6.39
N ILE A 324 37.35 -11.36 5.63
CA ILE A 324 37.55 -10.01 5.10
C ILE A 324 37.75 -10.12 3.60
N GLY A 325 36.92 -9.43 2.82
CA GLY A 325 37.09 -9.21 1.40
C GLY A 325 37.70 -7.82 1.16
N VAL A 326 38.78 -7.76 0.40
CA VAL A 326 39.37 -6.50 -0.07
C VAL A 326 39.23 -6.41 -1.58
N GLY A 327 38.44 -5.46 -2.05
CA GLY A 327 38.25 -5.12 -3.46
C GLY A 327 38.91 -3.80 -3.82
N GLY A 328 38.76 -3.41 -5.08
CA GLY A 328 39.21 -2.11 -5.57
C GLY A 328 38.64 -1.78 -6.93
N TYR A 329 38.46 -0.48 -7.20
CA TYR A 329 37.92 0.01 -8.46
C TYR A 329 38.92 -0.10 -9.63
N SER A 330 40.17 -0.47 -9.34
CA SER A 330 41.18 -0.88 -10.32
C SER A 330 42.13 -1.95 -9.73
N PRO A 331 42.85 -2.71 -10.57
CA PRO A 331 43.83 -3.69 -10.07
C PRO A 331 45.05 -2.99 -9.47
N GLY A 332 45.53 -3.46 -8.32
CA GLY A 332 46.74 -2.95 -7.69
C GLY A 332 46.94 -3.37 -6.23
N PRO A 333 48.11 -3.04 -5.65
CA PRO A 333 48.49 -3.49 -4.32
C PRO A 333 47.80 -2.68 -3.20
N PHE A 334 47.60 -3.33 -2.05
CA PHE A 334 47.08 -2.69 -0.82
C PHE A 334 47.76 -3.29 0.43
N THR A 335 47.56 -2.64 1.58
CA THR A 335 47.93 -3.16 2.90
C THR A 335 46.70 -3.22 3.80
N LEU A 336 46.36 -4.42 4.27
CA LEU A 336 45.27 -4.67 5.24
C LEU A 336 45.84 -4.73 6.66
N THR A 337 45.21 -4.04 7.61
CA THR A 337 45.55 -4.11 9.04
C THR A 337 44.28 -4.31 9.87
N ILE A 338 44.31 -5.23 10.83
CA ILE A 338 43.21 -5.43 11.81
C ILE A 338 43.73 -5.07 13.19
N ASN A 339 43.16 -4.06 13.84
CA ASN A 339 43.51 -3.65 15.19
C ASN A 339 42.36 -3.95 16.15
N LEU A 340 42.68 -4.49 17.33
CA LEU A 340 41.77 -4.42 18.48
C LEU A 340 41.71 -2.95 18.90
N SER A 341 40.53 -2.36 18.87
CA SER A 341 40.34 -1.01 19.36
C SER A 341 40.61 -0.99 20.88
N THR A 342 41.53 -0.15 21.32
CA THR A 342 41.74 0.10 22.75
C THR A 342 40.82 1.25 23.16
N GLU A 343 39.87 0.98 24.07
CA GLU A 343 39.03 1.93 24.82
C GLU A 343 39.10 3.38 24.32
N GLY A 344 38.15 3.80 23.47
CA GLY A 344 38.03 5.19 23.06
C GLY A 344 37.14 5.50 21.85
N ASP A 345 36.97 4.57 20.90
CA ASP A 345 36.34 4.90 19.59
C ASP A 345 34.95 4.27 19.36
N PHE A 346 34.41 3.51 20.32
CA PHE A 346 32.97 3.26 20.39
C PHE A 346 32.43 4.18 21.47
N LEU A 347 31.51 5.10 21.15
CA LEU A 347 30.78 5.75 22.24
C LEU A 347 30.03 4.67 23.03
N PRO A 348 30.16 4.68 24.36
CA PRO A 348 29.50 3.73 25.23
C PRO A 348 27.99 3.98 25.17
N THR A 349 27.18 2.92 25.18
CA THR A 349 25.83 3.00 25.74
C THR A 349 25.94 3.72 27.08
N SER A 350 25.47 4.96 27.14
CA SER A 350 25.56 5.75 28.35
C SER A 350 24.29 5.53 29.14
N ASP A 351 24.42 5.01 30.37
CA ASP A 351 23.30 4.93 31.30
C ASP A 351 22.79 6.35 31.58
N ILE A 352 21.53 6.62 31.23
CA ILE A 352 20.86 7.87 31.59
C ILE A 352 19.88 7.63 32.73
N ALA A 353 19.88 8.55 33.71
CA ALA A 353 18.91 8.54 34.79
C ALA A 353 17.62 9.24 34.32
N THR A 354 16.50 8.54 34.38
CA THR A 354 15.18 9.10 34.03
C THR A 354 14.86 10.31 34.91
N GLY A 355 14.29 11.37 34.30
CA GLY A 355 13.97 12.64 34.94
C GLY A 355 15.17 13.58 35.15
N GLN A 356 16.33 13.27 34.55
CA GLN A 356 17.48 14.16 34.52
C GLN A 356 17.77 14.65 33.10
N VAL A 357 18.34 15.85 33.01
CA VAL A 357 18.83 16.41 31.76
C VAL A 357 20.20 15.79 31.47
N PHE A 358 20.28 15.09 30.34
CA PHE A 358 21.52 14.63 29.74
C PHE A 358 21.95 15.62 28.67
N THR A 359 23.25 15.89 28.53
CA THR A 359 23.78 16.77 27.48
C THR A 359 24.75 16.01 26.60
N GLY A 360 24.63 16.17 25.28
CA GLY A 360 25.53 15.56 24.30
C GLY A 360 25.89 16.52 23.15
N GLU A 361 26.62 16.00 22.17
CA GLU A 361 27.00 16.71 20.96
C GLU A 361 26.92 15.76 19.76
N ILE A 362 26.43 16.28 18.63
CA ILE A 362 26.45 15.60 17.32
C ILE A 362 27.35 16.41 16.39
N THR A 363 28.32 15.75 15.77
CA THR A 363 29.31 16.33 14.85
C THR A 363 29.58 15.39 13.68
N ASP A 364 30.35 15.82 12.68
CA ASP A 364 30.80 14.92 11.60
C ASP A 364 31.68 13.77 12.10
N ALA A 365 32.36 13.94 13.24
CA ALA A 365 33.15 12.88 13.86
C ALA A 365 32.33 12.01 14.82
N LEU A 366 31.11 12.45 15.16
CA LEU A 366 30.21 11.79 16.09
C LEU A 366 28.77 11.99 15.61
N THR A 367 28.36 11.15 14.67
CA THR A 367 27.12 11.34 13.90
C THR A 367 25.87 10.91 14.67
N TYR A 368 26.00 10.03 15.67
CA TYR A 368 24.92 9.61 16.56
C TYR A 368 25.44 9.29 17.98
N GLY A 369 24.53 9.15 18.94
CA GLY A 369 24.79 8.64 20.29
C GLY A 369 23.65 7.75 20.80
N GLU A 370 23.97 6.71 21.57
CA GLU A 370 23.00 5.79 22.17
C GLU A 370 22.99 5.89 23.70
N TYR A 371 21.78 5.94 24.27
CA TYR A 371 21.51 6.14 25.68
C TYR A 371 20.58 5.06 26.20
N GLN A 372 20.98 4.34 27.25
CA GLN A 372 20.17 3.26 27.80
C GLN A 372 19.50 3.65 29.12
N PHE A 373 18.28 3.14 29.35
CA PHE A 373 17.52 3.35 30.58
C PHE A 373 16.56 2.19 30.86
N GLU A 374 16.19 2.03 32.13
CA GLU A 374 15.33 0.95 32.59
C GLU A 374 13.88 1.42 32.72
N VAL A 375 12.95 0.62 32.20
CA VAL A 375 11.52 0.92 32.20
C VAL A 375 10.79 -0.12 33.05
N PRO A 376 10.09 0.28 34.13
CA PRO A 376 9.24 -0.60 34.92
C PRO A 376 7.89 -0.83 34.22
N THR A 377 7.11 -1.81 34.70
CA THR A 377 5.78 -2.10 34.14
C THR A 377 4.82 -0.92 34.33
N GLY A 378 4.03 -0.61 33.28
CA GLY A 378 2.90 0.31 33.36
C GLY A 378 3.33 1.77 33.44
N VAL A 379 4.28 2.17 32.59
CA VAL A 379 4.68 3.57 32.43
C VAL A 379 4.65 4.00 30.97
N THR A 380 4.41 5.29 30.76
CA THR A 380 4.60 5.98 29.49
C THR A 380 6.00 6.57 29.49
N ILE A 381 6.78 6.29 28.44
CA ILE A 381 8.09 6.90 28.21
C ILE A 381 7.85 8.22 27.49
N VAL A 382 8.41 9.31 28.02
CA VAL A 382 8.40 10.62 27.38
C VAL A 382 9.83 11.09 27.20
N ALA A 383 10.27 11.25 25.95
CA ALA A 383 11.61 11.70 25.62
C ALA A 383 11.54 13.07 24.93
N ASP A 384 12.34 14.02 25.39
CA ASP A 384 12.42 15.38 24.88
C ASP A 384 13.88 15.68 24.53
N LEU A 385 14.16 15.87 23.25
CA LEU A 385 15.48 16.16 22.70
C LEU A 385 15.51 17.58 22.16
N ARG A 386 16.50 18.38 22.56
CA ARG A 386 16.62 19.79 22.15
C ARG A 386 18.04 20.13 21.74
N ALA A 387 18.22 20.65 20.54
CA ALA A 387 19.46 21.32 20.14
C ALA A 387 19.67 22.58 21.00
N THR A 388 20.84 22.70 21.63
CA THR A 388 21.23 23.83 22.47
C THR A 388 22.29 24.72 21.82
N SER A 389 22.91 24.27 20.73
CA SER A 389 23.82 25.07 19.90
C SER A 389 23.91 24.53 18.47
N GLY A 390 24.57 25.28 17.59
CA GLY A 390 24.77 24.89 16.20
C GLY A 390 23.52 25.04 15.33
N ASP A 391 23.50 24.31 14.22
CA ASP A 391 22.36 24.18 13.31
C ASP A 391 21.75 22.77 13.37
N LEU A 392 22.03 22.03 14.45
CA LEU A 392 21.59 20.65 14.64
C LEU A 392 20.09 20.51 14.45
N ASP A 393 19.75 19.72 13.44
CA ASP A 393 18.42 19.23 13.13
C ASP A 393 18.33 17.82 13.73
N THR A 394 17.60 17.65 14.82
CA THR A 394 17.71 16.46 15.67
C THR A 394 16.84 15.31 15.17
N VAL A 395 17.29 14.08 15.37
CA VAL A 395 16.47 12.87 15.18
C VAL A 395 16.63 11.96 16.38
N MET A 396 15.53 11.44 16.89
CA MET A 396 15.47 10.58 18.05
C MET A 396 14.73 9.28 17.72
N ALA A 397 15.30 8.14 18.13
CA ALA A 397 14.68 6.83 17.98
C ALA A 397 14.70 6.07 19.31
N LEU A 398 13.59 5.41 19.65
CA LEU A 398 13.38 4.62 20.87
C LEU A 398 13.32 3.13 20.52
N TRP A 399 14.09 2.31 21.25
CA TRP A 399 14.26 0.89 20.98
C TRP A 399 14.04 0.03 22.23
N LEU A 400 13.58 -1.22 22.04
CA LEU A 400 13.58 -2.28 23.05
C LEU A 400 14.29 -3.51 22.47
N GLY A 401 15.49 -3.82 22.96
CA GLY A 401 16.34 -4.80 22.27
C GLY A 401 16.68 -4.29 20.86
N GLU A 402 16.48 -5.10 19.82
CA GLU A 402 16.70 -4.70 18.41
C GLU A 402 15.46 -4.08 17.73
N GLU A 403 14.33 -4.03 18.44
CA GLU A 403 13.05 -3.54 17.90
C GLU A 403 12.97 -2.00 18.01
N LEU A 404 12.72 -1.33 16.88
CA LEU A 404 12.40 0.10 16.84
C LEU A 404 10.94 0.29 17.27
N LEU A 405 10.71 1.04 18.35
CA LEU A 405 9.38 1.25 18.90
C LEU A 405 8.75 2.57 18.46
N ALA A 406 9.56 3.64 18.39
CA ALA A 406 9.11 4.96 17.95
C ALA A 406 10.31 5.81 17.51
N GLU A 407 10.09 6.74 16.59
CA GLU A 407 11.08 7.72 16.15
C GLU A 407 10.41 9.07 15.92
N ASN A 408 11.18 10.15 16.02
CA ASN A 408 10.75 11.49 15.66
C ASN A 408 11.96 12.36 15.33
N ASP A 409 11.86 13.21 14.31
CA ASP A 409 12.83 14.24 13.95
C ASP A 409 12.37 15.62 14.41
N ASP A 410 11.13 16.00 14.14
CA ASP A 410 10.58 17.32 14.49
C ASP A 410 9.50 17.26 15.58
N ARG A 411 9.56 18.15 16.58
CA ARG A 411 8.54 18.28 17.62
C ARG A 411 7.25 18.87 17.07
N ALA A 412 7.38 19.79 16.13
CA ALA A 412 6.29 20.46 15.44
C ALA A 412 6.82 21.07 14.14
N PRO A 413 5.96 21.37 13.15
CA PRO A 413 6.39 22.06 11.94
C PRO A 413 7.15 23.37 12.25
N GLY A 414 8.42 23.42 11.84
CA GLY A 414 9.32 24.56 12.09
C GLY A 414 10.10 24.51 13.42
N ASP A 415 9.96 23.43 14.20
CA ASP A 415 10.74 23.15 15.41
C ASP A 415 11.56 21.85 15.22
N LEU A 416 12.83 22.02 14.81
CA LEU A 416 13.79 20.95 14.48
C LEU A 416 14.28 20.11 15.69
N ASN A 417 13.61 20.26 16.84
CA ASN A 417 13.90 19.52 18.06
C ASN A 417 13.01 18.28 18.14
N SER A 418 13.50 17.09 18.48
CA SER A 418 12.64 15.89 18.53
C SER A 418 11.88 15.74 19.85
N TYR A 419 10.67 15.17 19.80
CA TYR A 419 9.86 14.83 20.98
C TYR A 419 9.10 13.52 20.78
N LEU A 420 9.07 12.64 21.79
CA LEU A 420 8.46 11.32 21.66
C LEU A 420 7.70 10.94 22.93
N GLU A 421 6.50 10.41 22.76
CA GLU A 421 5.74 9.73 23.81
C GLU A 421 5.44 8.30 23.39
N TYR A 422 5.72 7.34 24.27
CA TYR A 422 5.45 5.91 24.06
C TYR A 422 4.64 5.36 25.24
N PRO A 423 3.30 5.26 25.11
CA PRO A 423 2.43 4.83 26.18
C PRO A 423 2.49 3.33 26.44
N ASN A 424 2.14 2.91 27.66
CA ASN A 424 2.02 1.50 28.06
C ASN A 424 3.28 0.66 27.79
N ALA A 425 4.45 1.23 28.03
CA ALA A 425 5.72 0.60 27.72
C ALA A 425 5.88 -0.75 28.46
N PRO A 426 6.19 -1.86 27.74
CA PRO A 426 6.61 -3.09 28.37
C PRO A 426 7.79 -2.87 29.33
N PRO A 427 7.89 -3.64 30.43
CA PRO A 427 9.07 -3.56 31.28
C PRO A 427 10.30 -4.08 30.53
N GLY A 428 11.40 -3.35 30.57
CA GLY A 428 12.63 -3.76 29.90
C GLY A 428 13.71 -2.68 29.87
N THR A 429 14.85 -3.03 29.27
CA THR A 429 15.95 -2.11 28.99
C THR A 429 15.71 -1.46 27.64
N TYR A 430 15.55 -0.15 27.64
CA TYR A 430 15.31 0.66 26.44
C TYR A 430 16.57 1.39 26.02
N TYR A 431 16.66 1.67 24.73
CA TYR A 431 17.70 2.52 24.15
C TYR A 431 17.07 3.71 23.45
N ILE A 432 17.65 4.89 23.61
CA ILE A 432 17.38 6.06 22.77
C ILE A 432 18.60 6.32 21.93
N THR A 433 18.43 6.38 20.62
CA THR A 433 19.42 6.91 19.70
C THR A 433 19.12 8.37 19.43
N VAL A 434 20.14 9.21 19.52
CA VAL A 434 20.12 10.62 19.13
C VAL A 434 21.05 10.78 17.93
N THR A 435 20.59 11.41 16.86
CA THR A 435 21.39 11.73 15.68
C THR A 435 20.95 13.06 15.08
N ARG A 436 21.57 13.45 13.97
CA ARG A 436 21.13 14.54 13.10
C ARG A 436 20.27 14.06 11.93
N TYR A 437 19.47 14.95 11.35
CA TYR A 437 18.73 14.70 10.11
C TYR A 437 19.71 14.35 8.97
N GLY A 438 19.42 13.29 8.22
CA GLY A 438 20.34 12.67 7.26
C GLY A 438 21.43 11.78 7.88
N GLY A 439 21.46 11.62 9.21
CA GLY A 439 22.36 10.72 9.92
C GLY A 439 23.84 10.99 9.64
N GLU A 440 24.57 9.96 9.23
CA GLU A 440 25.98 10.08 8.84
C GLU A 440 26.21 11.04 7.67
N GLN A 441 25.25 11.10 6.73
CA GLN A 441 25.29 11.99 5.57
C GLN A 441 24.73 13.39 5.85
N GLY A 442 24.15 13.59 7.05
CA GLY A 442 23.63 14.88 7.50
C GLY A 442 24.72 15.95 7.52
N ALA A 443 24.33 17.22 7.33
CA ALA A 443 25.27 18.35 7.34
C ALA A 443 25.20 19.19 8.63
N THR A 444 24.17 18.98 9.45
CA THR A 444 23.91 19.77 10.65
C THR A 444 24.74 19.27 11.83
N SER A 445 25.06 20.13 12.79
CA SER A 445 25.85 19.75 13.97
C SER A 445 25.57 20.68 15.14
N GLY A 446 25.81 20.21 16.35
CA GLY A 446 25.55 21.00 17.54
C GLY A 446 25.47 20.20 18.83
N THR A 447 25.37 20.91 19.94
CA THR A 447 25.11 20.31 21.26
C THR A 447 23.62 20.12 21.48
N PHE A 448 23.24 19.16 22.31
CA PHE A 448 21.84 18.90 22.65
C PHE A 448 21.63 18.63 24.15
N GLU A 449 20.38 18.77 24.59
CA GLU A 449 19.83 18.31 25.86
C GLU A 449 18.79 17.21 25.59
N LEU A 450 18.92 16.07 26.26
CA LEU A 450 17.97 14.96 26.24
C LEU A 450 17.38 14.76 27.64
N VAL A 451 16.06 14.71 27.75
CA VAL A 451 15.34 14.36 28.99
C VAL A 451 14.45 13.16 28.70
N VAL A 452 14.51 12.14 29.57
CA VAL A 452 13.63 10.96 29.49
C VAL A 452 12.86 10.84 30.80
N ASP A 453 11.56 11.06 30.75
CA ASP A 453 10.64 10.93 31.87
C ASP A 453 9.83 9.63 31.77
N LEU A 454 9.69 8.96 32.90
CA LEU A 454 8.77 7.83 33.05
C LEU A 454 7.54 8.28 33.82
N ARG A 455 6.39 8.33 33.16
CA ARG A 455 5.12 8.73 33.75
C ARG A 455 4.31 7.47 34.05
N PRO A 456 3.68 7.31 35.22
CA PRO A 456 2.76 6.19 35.45
C PRO A 456 1.71 6.11 34.33
N SER A 457 1.52 4.95 33.72
CA SER A 457 0.41 4.69 32.79
C SER A 457 -0.87 4.52 33.62
N THR A 458 -1.40 5.65 34.08
CA THR A 458 -2.76 5.70 34.61
C THR A 458 -3.70 5.91 33.43
N GLU A 459 -4.43 4.86 33.07
CA GLU A 459 -5.52 4.85 32.08
C GLU A 459 -5.10 5.09 30.61
N LEU A 460 -6.08 4.91 29.72
CA LEU A 460 -6.12 5.09 28.27
C LEU A 460 -5.26 6.28 27.76
N PRO A 461 -4.93 6.36 26.44
CA PRO A 461 -4.21 7.50 25.84
C PRO A 461 -4.63 8.81 26.50
N PRO A 462 -3.68 9.76 26.71
CA PRO A 462 -3.90 10.91 27.58
C PRO A 462 -5.28 11.46 27.32
N THR A 463 -6.18 11.25 28.29
CA THR A 463 -7.45 11.93 28.29
C THR A 463 -7.08 13.39 28.19
N VAL A 464 -7.42 14.03 27.08
CA VAL A 464 -7.58 15.47 27.07
C VAL A 464 -8.63 15.68 28.15
N THR A 465 -8.20 15.91 29.40
CA THR A 465 -9.10 16.22 30.49
C THR A 465 -9.62 17.60 30.16
N THR A 466 -10.68 17.62 29.36
CA THR A 466 -11.55 18.76 29.28
C THR A 466 -12.08 18.99 30.70
N SER A 467 -12.25 20.25 31.06
CA SER A 467 -12.97 20.58 32.29
C SER A 467 -14.32 19.87 32.27
N ALA A 468 -14.77 19.33 33.41
CA ALA A 468 -16.10 18.73 33.54
C ALA A 468 -17.16 19.59 32.83
N PRO A 469 -18.06 18.98 32.04
CA PRO A 469 -18.96 19.72 31.16
C PRO A 469 -19.77 20.71 31.98
N ASN A 470 -19.87 21.93 31.48
CA ASN A 470 -20.61 23.00 32.13
C ASN A 470 -21.36 23.82 31.08
N PRO A 471 -22.38 23.24 30.43
CA PRO A 471 -23.08 23.90 29.34
C PRO A 471 -23.62 25.27 29.74
N THR A 472 -24.13 25.39 30.98
CA THR A 472 -24.64 26.67 31.49
C THR A 472 -23.58 27.77 31.61
N ALA A 473 -22.34 27.44 31.93
CA ALA A 473 -21.25 28.41 31.93
C ALA A 473 -20.86 28.82 30.50
N ASN A 474 -21.05 27.91 29.54
CA ASN A 474 -20.75 28.08 28.12
C ASN A 474 -21.96 28.59 27.31
N GLY A 475 -22.91 29.25 27.97
CA GLY A 475 -23.99 29.98 27.31
C GLY A 475 -25.25 29.16 26.99
N TYR A 476 -25.25 27.84 27.24
CA TYR A 476 -26.44 27.03 27.03
C TYR A 476 -27.58 27.44 27.99
N PRO A 477 -28.83 27.45 27.50
CA PRO A 477 -29.93 28.00 28.28
C PRO A 477 -30.34 27.06 29.43
N THR A 478 -30.72 27.66 30.56
CA THR A 478 -31.40 26.95 31.64
C THR A 478 -32.90 26.94 31.34
N GLN A 479 -33.41 25.84 30.81
CA GLN A 479 -34.81 25.70 30.42
C GLN A 479 -35.52 24.58 31.19
N GLU A 480 -36.86 24.54 31.11
CA GLU A 480 -37.60 23.40 31.65
C GLU A 480 -37.25 22.13 30.86
N VAL A 481 -37.03 21.03 31.58
CA VAL A 481 -36.76 19.73 30.98
C VAL A 481 -38.03 19.28 30.24
N ALA A 482 -37.89 18.93 28.96
CA ALA A 482 -38.97 18.45 28.13
C ALA A 482 -39.52 17.11 28.66
N GLN A 483 -40.78 16.81 28.32
CA GLN A 483 -41.31 15.47 28.57
C GLN A 483 -40.47 14.43 27.81
N ARG A 484 -40.18 13.29 28.47
CA ARG A 484 -39.44 12.19 27.86
C ARG A 484 -40.12 11.74 26.56
N ALA A 485 -39.39 11.83 25.45
CA ALA A 485 -39.83 11.48 24.11
C ALA A 485 -39.48 10.02 23.77
N GLU A 486 -39.98 9.51 22.65
CA GLU A 486 -39.53 8.20 22.12
C GLU A 486 -38.13 8.34 21.51
N TRP A 487 -37.87 9.45 20.81
CA TRP A 487 -36.57 9.77 20.21
C TRP A 487 -36.12 11.20 20.52
N THR A 488 -34.82 11.36 20.74
CA THR A 488 -34.12 12.64 20.58
C THR A 488 -33.03 12.48 19.52
N VAL A 489 -33.06 13.33 18.49
CA VAL A 489 -32.02 13.48 17.47
C VAL A 489 -31.16 14.69 17.85
N LEU A 490 -29.86 14.45 18.04
CA LEU A 490 -28.85 15.45 18.36
C LEU A 490 -28.02 15.71 17.09
N ALA A 491 -28.33 16.78 16.37
CA ALA A 491 -27.66 17.17 15.14
C ALA A 491 -26.54 18.20 15.44
N TYR A 492 -25.30 17.84 15.15
CA TYR A 492 -24.13 18.69 15.32
C TYR A 492 -23.58 19.06 13.94
N LEU A 493 -23.86 20.28 13.50
CA LEU A 493 -23.59 20.78 12.16
C LEU A 493 -22.41 21.76 12.21
N GLY A 494 -21.20 21.27 11.89
CA GLY A 494 -19.98 22.08 11.80
C GLY A 494 -19.93 22.82 10.47
N ALA A 495 -20.59 23.97 10.39
CA ALA A 495 -20.77 24.72 9.17
C ALA A 495 -19.76 25.88 9.01
N ASP A 496 -18.73 25.97 9.86
CA ASP A 496 -17.64 26.92 9.70
C ASP A 496 -16.58 26.42 8.71
N ASN A 497 -17.03 26.17 7.48
CA ASN A 497 -16.19 25.81 6.34
C ASN A 497 -17.03 25.90 5.05
N ASN A 498 -16.48 25.41 3.93
CA ASN A 498 -17.13 25.49 2.62
C ASN A 498 -18.42 24.66 2.47
N LEU A 499 -18.83 23.88 3.47
CA LEU A 499 -20.10 23.15 3.49
C LEU A 499 -21.24 23.95 4.14
N GLU A 500 -21.00 25.19 4.62
CA GLU A 500 -21.97 26.03 5.33
C GLU A 500 -23.39 25.99 4.72
N GLY A 501 -23.50 26.25 3.41
CA GLY A 501 -24.80 26.29 2.72
C GLY A 501 -25.50 24.92 2.65
N ALA A 502 -24.76 23.82 2.58
CA ALA A 502 -25.34 22.48 2.57
C ALA A 502 -25.89 22.09 3.94
N LEU A 503 -25.15 22.36 5.02
CA LEU A 503 -25.59 22.07 6.39
C LEU A 503 -26.82 22.92 6.78
N LEU A 504 -26.93 24.14 6.26
CA LEU A 504 -28.16 24.93 6.40
C LEU A 504 -29.35 24.31 5.64
N ASN A 505 -29.10 23.71 4.48
CA ASN A 505 -30.14 22.95 3.80
C ASN A 505 -30.58 21.73 4.62
N ASP A 506 -29.64 21.00 5.24
CA ASP A 506 -29.95 19.84 6.09
C ASP A 506 -30.73 20.24 7.35
N LEU A 507 -30.42 21.40 7.94
CA LEU A 507 -31.24 21.97 9.02
C LEU A 507 -32.69 22.21 8.57
N ASN A 508 -32.87 22.77 7.37
CA ASN A 508 -34.20 22.99 6.79
C ASN A 508 -34.93 21.68 6.44
N GLU A 509 -34.23 20.62 6.06
CA GLU A 509 -34.85 19.31 5.80
C GLU A 509 -35.55 18.73 7.04
N PHE A 510 -35.01 18.94 8.23
CA PHE A 510 -35.72 18.65 9.49
C PHE A 510 -37.03 19.45 9.60
N GLU A 511 -37.02 20.72 9.21
CA GLU A 511 -38.21 21.60 9.23
C GLU A 511 -39.29 21.13 8.25
N LEU A 512 -38.90 20.68 7.05
CA LEU A 512 -39.79 20.14 6.01
C LEU A 512 -40.52 18.86 6.41
N ALA A 513 -39.96 18.13 7.36
CA ALA A 513 -40.59 16.97 7.97
C ALA A 513 -41.48 17.30 9.18
N GLY A 514 -41.59 18.58 9.53
CA GLY A 514 -42.39 19.11 10.63
C GLY A 514 -41.62 19.32 11.94
N GLY A 515 -40.30 19.14 11.94
CA GLY A 515 -39.43 19.34 13.10
C GLY A 515 -39.82 18.53 14.34
N SER A 516 -39.52 19.10 15.51
CA SER A 516 -39.77 18.52 16.83
C SER A 516 -41.26 18.40 17.16
N ASN A 517 -41.63 17.28 17.78
CA ASN A 517 -42.96 17.04 18.36
C ASN A 517 -42.87 16.26 19.69
N GLU A 518 -44.01 15.84 20.25
CA GLU A 518 -44.07 15.16 21.55
C GLU A 518 -43.37 13.78 21.58
N ARG A 519 -43.22 13.11 20.43
CA ARG A 519 -42.61 11.78 20.32
C ARG A 519 -41.17 11.81 19.82
N VAL A 520 -40.82 12.79 18.99
CA VAL A 520 -39.50 12.94 18.40
C VAL A 520 -39.02 14.36 18.61
N ARG A 521 -37.91 14.55 19.32
CA ARG A 521 -37.23 15.83 19.51
C ARG A 521 -36.04 15.93 18.58
N ILE A 522 -35.83 17.08 17.96
CA ILE A 522 -34.67 17.37 17.11
C ILE A 522 -34.02 18.62 17.67
N VAL A 523 -32.79 18.46 18.12
CA VAL A 523 -31.99 19.52 18.70
C VAL A 523 -30.76 19.67 17.83
N ALA A 524 -30.52 20.89 17.33
CA ALA A 524 -29.40 21.17 16.43
C ALA A 524 -28.48 22.23 17.04
N LEU A 525 -27.17 21.99 16.99
CA LEU A 525 -26.15 23.02 17.11
C LEU A 525 -25.58 23.27 15.72
N VAL A 526 -25.59 24.52 15.28
CA VAL A 526 -25.06 24.93 13.97
C VAL A 526 -24.04 26.02 14.19
N ASP A 527 -22.81 25.77 13.77
CA ASP A 527 -21.72 26.72 13.81
C ASP A 527 -21.43 27.26 12.40
N ARG A 528 -21.63 28.56 12.15
CA ARG A 528 -21.56 29.14 10.80
C ARG A 528 -20.32 29.97 10.59
N SER A 529 -19.75 29.80 9.40
CA SER A 529 -18.64 30.62 8.92
C SER A 529 -19.01 32.10 8.69
N PRO A 530 -18.05 33.02 8.83
CA PRO A 530 -18.20 34.38 8.31
C PRO A 530 -18.11 34.49 6.77
N GLY A 531 -17.71 33.42 6.07
CA GLY A 531 -17.18 33.51 4.71
C GLY A 531 -17.99 32.90 3.56
N TYR A 532 -18.72 31.80 3.78
CA TYR A 532 -19.15 30.92 2.68
C TYR A 532 -20.59 31.15 2.23
N ASP A 533 -21.52 31.37 3.16
CA ASP A 533 -22.93 31.58 2.88
C ASP A 533 -23.48 32.87 3.50
N ARG A 534 -24.38 33.56 2.77
CA ARG A 534 -24.97 34.85 3.22
C ARG A 534 -26.48 34.82 3.41
N SER A 535 -27.10 33.66 3.27
CA SER A 535 -28.52 33.46 3.54
C SER A 535 -28.85 33.70 5.01
N ASN A 536 -30.16 33.72 5.31
CA ASN A 536 -30.65 33.71 6.68
C ASN A 536 -30.05 34.83 7.53
N ASP A 537 -30.12 36.08 7.05
CA ASP A 537 -29.55 37.29 7.67
C ASP A 537 -28.01 37.31 7.85
N ASN A 538 -27.26 36.36 7.28
CA ASN A 538 -25.78 36.30 7.35
C ASN A 538 -25.27 36.39 8.80
N TRP A 539 -25.90 35.67 9.73
CA TRP A 539 -25.34 35.51 11.07
C TRP A 539 -24.15 34.56 11.02
N THR A 540 -23.24 34.71 12.00
CA THR A 540 -21.98 33.96 12.12
C THR A 540 -21.85 33.40 13.53
N GLY A 541 -20.92 32.47 13.74
CA GLY A 541 -20.74 31.76 15.01
C GLY A 541 -21.82 30.70 15.21
N SER A 542 -22.05 30.26 16.44
CA SER A 542 -22.85 29.08 16.72
C SER A 542 -24.20 29.37 17.38
N ARG A 543 -25.23 28.68 16.90
CA ARG A 543 -26.61 28.79 17.38
C ARG A 543 -27.21 27.43 17.68
N LEU A 544 -27.99 27.42 18.75
CA LEU A 544 -28.69 26.24 19.26
C LEU A 544 -30.18 26.32 18.92
N PHE A 545 -30.77 25.21 18.48
CA PHE A 545 -32.17 25.12 18.06
C PHE A 545 -32.86 23.88 18.66
N GLU A 546 -34.13 24.03 19.04
CA GLU A 546 -35.11 22.93 18.94
C GLU A 546 -35.80 23.14 17.62
N VAL A 547 -35.59 22.23 16.66
CA VAL A 547 -35.98 22.47 15.27
C VAL A 547 -37.50 22.48 15.15
N GLY A 548 -38.05 23.54 14.56
CA GLY A 548 -39.47 23.76 14.32
C GLY A 548 -39.93 23.22 12.96
N ALA A 549 -41.19 23.46 12.60
CA ALA A 549 -41.70 23.11 11.28
C ALA A 549 -41.47 24.26 10.28
N ASP A 550 -41.27 23.92 9.00
CA ASP A 550 -41.22 24.88 7.89
C ASP A 550 -42.57 25.63 7.82
N VAL A 551 -42.51 26.95 7.85
CA VAL A 551 -43.67 27.86 7.73
C VAL A 551 -43.54 28.84 6.58
N SER A 552 -42.32 29.05 6.07
CA SER A 552 -42.02 29.88 4.93
C SER A 552 -42.45 29.23 3.62
N GLY A 553 -42.31 27.90 3.51
CA GLY A 553 -42.67 27.11 2.33
C GLY A 553 -41.80 27.42 1.12
N ASP A 554 -40.60 27.94 1.32
CA ASP A 554 -39.71 28.44 0.27
C ASP A 554 -38.67 27.41 -0.23
N HIS A 555 -38.68 26.20 0.32
CA HIS A 555 -37.78 25.09 -0.06
C HIS A 555 -37.79 24.71 -1.55
N SER A 556 -38.83 25.09 -2.30
CA SER A 556 -38.95 24.84 -3.74
C SER A 556 -38.63 26.07 -4.61
N THR A 557 -38.11 27.14 -4.00
CA THR A 557 -37.71 28.37 -4.67
C THR A 557 -36.23 28.32 -5.08
N TRP A 558 -35.79 29.30 -5.86
CA TRP A 558 -34.39 29.40 -6.33
C TRP A 558 -33.42 29.94 -5.26
N GLU A 559 -33.91 30.20 -4.04
CA GLU A 559 -33.12 30.71 -2.92
C GLU A 559 -32.49 29.51 -2.21
N PHE A 560 -31.16 29.44 -2.25
CA PHE A 560 -30.38 28.36 -1.64
C PHE A 560 -29.29 28.97 -0.73
N PRO A 561 -29.17 28.49 0.52
CA PRO A 561 -30.09 27.56 1.19
C PRO A 561 -31.44 28.22 1.53
N PRO A 562 -32.51 27.43 1.76
CA PRO A 562 -33.84 27.93 2.14
C PRO A 562 -33.85 28.71 3.47
N THR A 563 -34.97 29.36 3.78
CA THR A 563 -35.13 30.08 5.05
C THR A 563 -35.20 29.10 6.22
N ILE A 564 -34.36 29.30 7.24
CA ILE A 564 -34.46 28.60 8.53
C ILE A 564 -35.56 29.27 9.36
N ASP A 565 -36.67 28.57 9.53
CA ASP A 565 -37.83 29.05 10.28
C ASP A 565 -37.71 28.82 11.81
N SER A 566 -36.82 27.92 12.22
CA SER A 566 -36.57 27.59 13.62
C SER A 566 -36.10 28.79 14.43
N VAL A 567 -36.78 29.01 15.55
CA VAL A 567 -36.39 30.06 16.49
C VAL A 567 -35.17 29.60 17.28
N THR A 568 -34.10 30.40 17.24
CA THR A 568 -32.88 30.16 18.01
C THR A 568 -33.19 30.10 19.51
N LEU A 569 -32.76 29.02 20.18
CA LEU A 569 -32.84 28.86 21.64
C LEU A 569 -31.74 29.66 22.35
N ALA A 570 -30.53 29.64 21.80
CA ALA A 570 -29.38 30.39 22.30
C ALA A 570 -28.39 30.72 21.18
N ASP A 571 -27.79 31.90 21.29
CA ASP A 571 -26.62 32.32 20.53
C ASP A 571 -25.40 32.07 21.42
N LEU A 572 -24.54 31.13 21.03
CA LEU A 572 -23.39 30.70 21.80
C LEU A 572 -22.12 31.46 21.43
N GLY A 573 -22.20 32.42 20.49
CA GLY A 573 -21.05 33.11 19.94
C GLY A 573 -20.19 32.21 19.07
N ASP A 574 -18.94 32.61 18.85
CA ASP A 574 -17.95 31.88 18.04
C ASP A 574 -17.40 30.71 18.87
N LEU A 575 -17.87 29.50 18.62
CA LEU A 575 -17.48 28.28 19.31
C LEU A 575 -16.79 27.36 18.32
N ASP A 576 -15.60 26.87 18.68
CA ASP A 576 -14.82 25.96 17.84
C ASP A 576 -15.53 24.60 17.71
N SER A 577 -16.18 24.39 16.57
CA SER A 577 -16.98 23.19 16.31
C SER A 577 -16.12 21.92 16.24
N SER A 578 -14.83 22.07 15.99
CA SER A 578 -13.85 20.98 15.95
C SER A 578 -13.30 20.58 17.33
N TYR A 579 -13.71 21.25 18.41
CA TYR A 579 -13.18 20.99 19.74
C TYR A 579 -14.08 20.07 20.59
N GLY A 580 -13.51 18.99 21.13
CA GLY A 580 -14.29 17.92 21.81
C GLY A 580 -15.13 18.37 23.01
N SER A 581 -14.69 19.38 23.76
CA SER A 581 -15.48 19.88 24.90
C SER A 581 -16.79 20.53 24.45
N ASN A 582 -16.83 21.12 23.26
CA ASN A 582 -18.01 21.79 22.73
C ASN A 582 -19.06 20.77 22.28
N LEU A 583 -18.64 19.68 21.64
CA LEU A 583 -19.49 18.52 21.40
C LEU A 583 -19.99 17.92 22.73
N THR A 584 -19.11 17.76 23.72
CA THR A 584 -19.50 17.24 25.04
C THR A 584 -20.62 18.06 25.67
N ASP A 585 -20.46 19.39 25.73
CA ASP A 585 -21.47 20.27 26.31
C ASP A 585 -22.80 20.21 25.55
N PHE A 586 -22.76 20.13 24.21
CA PHE A 586 -23.95 19.96 23.39
C PHE A 586 -24.70 18.67 23.73
N LEU A 587 -23.99 17.53 23.74
CA LEU A 587 -24.57 16.23 24.03
C LEU A 587 -25.15 16.19 25.46
N VAL A 588 -24.36 16.61 26.46
CA VAL A 588 -24.79 16.65 27.86
C VAL A 588 -26.02 17.52 28.03
N TRP A 589 -26.01 18.74 27.47
CA TRP A 589 -27.14 19.65 27.57
C TRP A 589 -28.38 19.10 26.86
N GLY A 590 -28.22 18.60 25.63
CA GLY A 590 -29.29 18.07 24.81
C GLY A 590 -29.98 16.88 25.47
N MET A 591 -29.21 15.91 25.95
CA MET A 591 -29.75 14.73 26.64
C MET A 591 -30.41 15.07 27.98
N THR A 592 -29.86 16.05 28.71
CA THR A 592 -30.41 16.50 30.00
C THR A 592 -31.76 17.22 29.84
N HIS A 593 -31.92 18.03 28.80
CA HIS A 593 -33.12 18.84 28.59
C HIS A 593 -34.15 18.18 27.68
N TYR A 594 -33.73 17.26 26.81
CA TYR A 594 -34.59 16.49 25.92
C TYR A 594 -34.38 14.99 26.14
N PRO A 595 -34.81 14.47 27.31
CA PRO A 595 -34.70 13.05 27.60
C PRO A 595 -35.53 12.22 26.61
N ALA A 596 -35.03 11.06 26.19
CA ALA A 596 -35.76 10.16 25.29
C ALA A 596 -35.58 8.69 25.66
N GLU A 597 -36.39 7.81 25.07
CA GLU A 597 -36.16 6.35 25.13
C GLU A 597 -35.00 5.93 24.23
N ARG A 598 -34.78 6.65 23.12
CA ARG A 598 -33.71 6.41 22.15
C ARG A 598 -33.03 7.71 21.72
N TYR A 599 -31.74 7.62 21.42
CA TYR A 599 -30.93 8.75 20.97
C TYR A 599 -30.27 8.47 19.62
N ALA A 600 -30.47 9.38 18.67
CA ALA A 600 -29.71 9.43 17.44
C ALA A 600 -28.75 10.62 17.46
N VAL A 601 -27.53 10.44 17.02
CA VAL A 601 -26.58 11.55 16.79
C VAL A 601 -26.37 11.70 15.29
N ALA A 602 -26.40 12.92 14.79
CA ALA A 602 -26.02 13.25 13.43
C ALA A 602 -24.79 14.16 13.47
N LEU A 603 -23.66 13.68 12.96
CA LEU A 603 -22.46 14.47 12.76
C LEU A 603 -22.36 14.76 11.26
N ASN A 604 -22.35 16.03 10.88
CA ASN A 604 -22.35 16.43 9.48
C ASN A 604 -21.30 17.52 9.27
N ASP A 605 -20.31 17.21 8.44
CA ASP A 605 -19.24 18.08 7.94
C ASP A 605 -18.26 17.25 7.05
N HIS A 606 -17.05 17.76 6.82
CA HIS A 606 -15.90 17.00 6.34
C HIS A 606 -15.53 15.84 7.27
N GLY A 607 -15.03 14.78 6.64
CA GLY A 607 -14.49 13.59 7.31
C GLY A 607 -13.17 13.16 6.69
N ALA A 608 -12.29 12.61 7.52
CA ALA A 608 -10.94 12.19 7.13
C ALA A 608 -10.55 10.84 7.76
N GLY A 609 -11.53 9.97 8.02
CA GLY A 609 -11.31 8.65 8.59
C GLY A 609 -10.60 8.72 9.94
N TRP A 610 -9.37 8.18 10.02
CA TRP A 610 -8.58 8.17 11.25
C TRP A 610 -8.20 9.55 11.76
N ALA A 611 -8.09 10.56 10.88
CA ALA A 611 -7.61 11.89 11.26
C ALA A 611 -8.67 12.72 12.00
N GLY A 612 -9.95 12.36 11.85
CA GLY A 612 -11.07 13.01 12.51
C GLY A 612 -12.26 13.30 11.59
N ILE A 613 -13.18 14.09 12.12
CA ILE A 613 -14.42 14.59 11.50
C ILE A 613 -14.65 16.02 11.98
N ILE A 614 -15.54 16.80 11.36
CA ILE A 614 -15.87 18.17 11.76
C ILE A 614 -14.65 19.10 11.75
N THR A 615 -14.55 19.90 10.69
CA THR A 615 -13.52 20.92 10.50
C THR A 615 -14.05 22.31 10.76
N ASP A 616 -13.22 23.12 11.39
CA ASP A 616 -13.53 24.52 11.68
C ASP A 616 -12.46 25.40 11.03
N ASP A 617 -12.81 26.20 10.02
CA ASP A 617 -11.88 27.06 9.28
C ASP A 617 -11.42 28.27 10.10
N THR A 618 -12.26 28.77 11.02
CA THR A 618 -11.93 29.89 11.90
C THR A 618 -10.92 29.46 12.97
N ALA A 619 -11.14 28.29 13.58
CA ALA A 619 -10.26 27.69 14.57
C ALA A 619 -9.07 26.92 13.95
N ARG A 620 -9.21 26.49 12.69
CA ARG A 620 -8.27 25.64 11.94
C ARG A 620 -8.05 24.26 12.60
N GLY A 621 -9.14 23.66 13.06
CA GLY A 621 -9.12 22.37 13.75
C GLY A 621 -9.93 21.29 13.03
N ILE A 622 -9.76 20.06 13.51
CA ILE A 622 -10.57 18.90 13.16
C ILE A 622 -10.84 18.12 14.44
N LEU A 623 -12.09 17.69 14.66
CA LEU A 623 -12.45 16.92 15.84
C LEU A 623 -11.85 15.52 15.75
N THR A 624 -10.88 15.25 16.63
CA THR A 624 -10.08 14.03 16.58
C THR A 624 -10.81 12.82 17.16
N LEU A 625 -10.34 11.61 16.87
CA LEU A 625 -10.94 10.38 17.43
C LEU A 625 -10.88 10.35 18.96
N SER A 626 -9.78 10.83 19.54
CA SER A 626 -9.60 10.88 21.00
C SER A 626 -10.60 11.83 21.66
N GLU A 627 -10.90 12.95 21.02
CA GLU A 627 -11.88 13.94 21.50
C GLU A 627 -13.32 13.45 21.33
N LEU A 628 -13.61 12.71 20.26
CA LEU A 628 -14.90 12.04 20.08
C LEU A 628 -15.16 10.99 21.16
N GLU A 629 -14.18 10.10 21.39
CA GLU A 629 -14.27 9.06 22.42
C GLU A 629 -14.59 9.70 23.77
N GLU A 630 -13.86 10.75 24.11
CA GLU A 630 -14.03 11.48 25.35
C GLU A 630 -15.40 12.18 25.45
N ALA A 631 -15.85 12.82 24.37
CA ALA A 631 -17.14 13.51 24.35
C ALA A 631 -18.32 12.56 24.55
N PHE A 632 -18.32 11.41 23.86
CA PHE A 632 -19.38 10.41 24.02
C PHE A 632 -19.34 9.74 25.40
N ARG A 633 -18.14 9.36 25.88
CA ARG A 633 -17.95 8.80 27.21
C ARG A 633 -18.50 9.72 28.29
N MET A 634 -18.09 11.00 28.27
CA MET A 634 -18.55 11.98 29.26
C MET A 634 -20.04 12.26 29.16
N ALA A 635 -20.60 12.36 27.95
CA ALA A 635 -22.03 12.59 27.77
C ALA A 635 -22.86 11.48 28.45
N LEU A 636 -22.51 10.22 28.23
CA LEU A 636 -23.17 9.07 28.85
C LEU A 636 -22.96 9.03 30.38
N GLU A 637 -21.73 9.25 30.85
CA GLU A 637 -21.42 9.25 32.29
C GLU A 637 -22.19 10.32 33.06
N VAL A 638 -22.30 11.54 32.50
CA VAL A 638 -22.95 12.67 33.16
C VAL A 638 -24.47 12.55 33.13
N THR A 639 -25.02 12.07 32.01
CA THR A 639 -26.48 11.93 31.84
C THR A 639 -27.02 10.66 32.48
N GLY A 640 -26.18 9.63 32.64
CA GLY A 640 -26.55 8.33 33.18
C GLY A 640 -27.31 7.45 32.20
N GLU A 641 -27.19 7.70 30.90
CA GLU A 641 -27.73 6.86 29.84
C GLU A 641 -26.70 5.77 29.44
N ASP A 642 -27.17 4.61 28.98
CA ASP A 642 -26.32 3.43 28.74
C ASP A 642 -25.58 3.47 27.38
N GLY A 643 -26.02 4.30 26.44
CA GLY A 643 -25.47 4.40 25.08
C GLY A 643 -26.35 5.22 24.15
N PHE A 644 -25.92 5.33 22.89
CA PHE A 644 -26.67 5.92 21.79
C PHE A 644 -27.13 4.81 20.82
N ASP A 645 -28.34 4.93 20.26
CA ASP A 645 -28.90 3.88 19.40
C ASP A 645 -28.27 3.90 18.00
N ILE A 646 -28.12 5.08 17.40
CA ILE A 646 -27.64 5.17 16.01
C ILE A 646 -26.89 6.48 15.74
N LEU A 647 -25.75 6.36 15.06
CA LEU A 647 -25.00 7.48 14.51
C LEU A 647 -25.27 7.61 13.00
N PHE A 648 -25.72 8.78 12.57
CA PHE A 648 -25.73 9.19 11.17
C PHE A 648 -24.49 10.03 10.91
N ASN A 649 -23.51 9.43 10.22
CA ASN A 649 -22.23 10.06 9.98
C ASN A 649 -22.18 10.59 8.55
N ASP A 650 -22.65 11.83 8.40
CA ASP A 650 -22.76 12.52 7.13
C ASP A 650 -21.43 13.22 6.80
N ALA A 651 -20.41 12.41 6.55
CA ALA A 651 -19.05 12.85 6.31
C ALA A 651 -18.26 11.82 5.50
N CYS A 652 -17.26 12.31 4.76
CA CYS A 652 -16.40 11.51 3.90
C CYS A 652 -15.56 10.47 4.67
N LEU A 653 -15.35 9.29 4.08
CA LEU A 653 -14.37 8.28 4.53
C LEU A 653 -14.61 7.71 5.94
N MET A 654 -15.79 7.92 6.53
CA MET A 654 -16.04 7.59 7.93
C MET A 654 -16.41 6.13 8.21
N SER A 655 -16.55 5.27 7.19
CA SER A 655 -16.52 3.82 7.40
C SER A 655 -15.09 3.29 7.63
N SER A 656 -14.31 4.03 8.42
CA SER A 656 -12.94 3.73 8.81
C SER A 656 -12.92 2.78 10.00
N LEU A 657 -12.09 1.74 9.94
CA LEU A 657 -11.95 0.80 11.04
C LEU A 657 -11.34 1.45 12.29
N GLU A 658 -10.46 2.45 12.12
CA GLU A 658 -9.96 3.29 13.20
C GLU A 658 -11.09 4.08 13.86
N TYR A 659 -11.91 4.76 13.05
CA TYR A 659 -13.04 5.54 13.53
C TYR A 659 -14.03 4.68 14.32
N TYR A 660 -14.42 3.53 13.77
CA TYR A 660 -15.33 2.59 14.43
C TYR A 660 -14.77 2.02 15.72
N ALA A 661 -13.47 1.75 15.80
CA ALA A 661 -12.87 1.29 17.06
C ALA A 661 -12.98 2.35 18.17
N ALA A 662 -12.97 3.64 17.84
CA ALA A 662 -13.17 4.73 18.80
C ALA A 662 -14.64 4.88 19.24
N ILE A 663 -15.60 4.69 18.33
CA ILE A 663 -17.03 4.98 18.63
C ILE A 663 -17.87 3.76 19.03
N ALA A 664 -17.44 2.53 18.69
CA ALA A 664 -18.19 1.30 18.97
C ALA A 664 -18.61 1.10 20.44
N PRO A 665 -17.85 1.56 21.45
CA PRO A 665 -18.30 1.46 22.85
C PRO A 665 -19.56 2.27 23.19
N TYR A 666 -19.96 3.22 22.34
CA TYR A 666 -21.00 4.21 22.66
C TYR A 666 -22.26 4.09 21.79
N PHE A 667 -22.18 3.37 20.67
CA PHE A 667 -23.27 3.29 19.68
C PHE A 667 -23.63 1.84 19.34
N ASP A 668 -24.92 1.56 19.14
CA ASP A 668 -25.36 0.25 18.63
C ASP A 668 -25.17 0.13 17.10
N TYR A 669 -25.54 1.17 16.35
CA TYR A 669 -25.42 1.21 14.89
C TYR A 669 -24.77 2.50 14.39
N VAL A 670 -24.14 2.42 13.22
CA VAL A 670 -23.65 3.58 12.48
C VAL A 670 -23.99 3.48 11.00
N VAL A 671 -24.30 4.63 10.42
CA VAL A 671 -24.59 4.83 9.01
C VAL A 671 -23.50 5.76 8.45
N SER A 672 -22.70 5.29 7.51
CA SER A 672 -21.56 6.05 6.97
C SER A 672 -21.10 5.56 5.60
N SER A 673 -20.19 6.31 4.97
CA SER A 673 -19.57 5.98 3.68
C SER A 673 -18.09 5.59 3.85
N PRO A 674 -17.60 4.52 3.18
CA PRO A 674 -16.17 4.26 3.08
C PRO A 674 -15.45 5.18 2.09
N GLU A 675 -16.20 5.87 1.23
CA GLU A 675 -15.73 6.79 0.19
C GLU A 675 -16.14 8.24 0.53
N LEU A 676 -15.81 9.20 -0.33
CA LEU A 676 -16.39 10.54 -0.27
C LEU A 676 -17.93 10.53 -0.29
N THR A 677 -18.54 11.45 0.47
CA THR A 677 -19.96 11.80 0.39
C THR A 677 -20.14 13.06 -0.46
N TYR A 678 -21.33 13.25 -1.02
CA TYR A 678 -21.63 14.37 -1.92
C TYR A 678 -23.02 14.90 -1.62
N ASN A 679 -23.19 16.20 -1.80
CA ASN A 679 -24.48 16.86 -1.60
C ASN A 679 -25.45 16.63 -2.78
N PRO A 680 -26.75 16.42 -2.54
CA PRO A 680 -27.37 16.23 -1.22
C PRO A 680 -26.95 14.89 -0.60
N SER A 681 -26.55 14.91 0.67
CA SER A 681 -26.01 13.72 1.33
C SER A 681 -27.11 12.91 2.03
N PHE A 682 -27.16 12.85 3.37
CA PHE A 682 -28.20 12.08 4.06
C PHE A 682 -29.49 12.90 4.22
N ASP A 683 -30.60 12.39 3.69
CA ASP A 683 -31.90 13.08 3.66
C ASP A 683 -32.54 13.17 5.06
N MET A 684 -32.40 14.33 5.72
CA MET A 684 -32.90 14.56 7.09
C MET A 684 -34.43 14.69 7.13
N GLU A 685 -35.06 15.03 6.00
CA GLU A 685 -36.51 15.03 5.85
C GLU A 685 -37.05 13.59 5.94
N LEU A 686 -36.39 12.64 5.27
CA LEU A 686 -36.72 11.22 5.30
C LEU A 686 -36.51 10.62 6.70
N LEU A 687 -35.39 10.91 7.35
CA LEU A 687 -35.12 10.49 8.73
C LEU A 687 -36.26 10.92 9.65
N THR A 688 -36.56 12.21 9.64
CA THR A 688 -37.55 12.82 10.53
C THR A 688 -38.96 12.32 10.25
N ARG A 689 -39.37 12.22 8.97
CA ARG A 689 -40.67 11.66 8.61
C ARG A 689 -40.80 10.21 9.03
N THR A 690 -39.74 9.43 8.90
CA THR A 690 -39.73 8.01 9.29
C THR A 690 -39.92 7.86 10.79
N LEU A 691 -39.16 8.59 11.60
CA LEU A 691 -39.29 8.56 13.06
C LEU A 691 -40.65 9.10 13.52
N ASN A 692 -41.16 10.17 12.90
CA ASN A 692 -42.48 10.72 13.21
C ASN A 692 -43.61 9.72 12.90
N GLN A 693 -43.48 8.90 11.86
CA GLN A 693 -44.50 7.92 11.48
C GLN A 693 -44.38 6.60 12.25
N ASN A 694 -43.15 6.13 12.44
CA ASN A 694 -42.84 4.85 13.08
C ASN A 694 -41.60 4.97 13.99
N PRO A 695 -41.76 5.52 15.20
CA PRO A 695 -40.67 5.62 16.17
C PRO A 695 -40.15 4.24 16.64
N ALA A 696 -40.92 3.17 16.46
CA ALA A 696 -40.52 1.81 16.79
C ALA A 696 -39.77 1.09 15.66
N ILE A 697 -39.27 1.80 14.64
CA ILE A 697 -38.49 1.21 13.56
C ILE A 697 -37.23 0.52 14.09
N GLU A 698 -36.88 -0.63 13.49
CA GLU A 698 -35.62 -1.32 13.77
C GLU A 698 -34.44 -0.52 13.21
N LEU A 699 -33.36 -0.41 13.99
CA LEU A 699 -32.24 0.51 13.69
C LEU A 699 -31.58 0.22 12.34
N GLY A 700 -31.33 -1.06 12.04
CA GLY A 700 -30.77 -1.47 10.76
C GLY A 700 -31.68 -1.15 9.56
N ASP A 701 -33.00 -1.27 9.72
CA ASP A 701 -33.97 -0.92 8.67
C ASP A 701 -34.05 0.60 8.45
N LEU A 702 -33.93 1.40 9.52
CA LEU A 702 -33.83 2.85 9.44
C LEU A 702 -32.56 3.26 8.68
N GLY A 703 -31.40 2.71 9.04
CA GLY A 703 -30.15 2.96 8.34
C GLY A 703 -30.22 2.55 6.88
N LYS A 704 -30.79 1.37 6.58
CA LYS A 704 -30.96 0.88 5.21
C LYS A 704 -31.79 1.86 4.37
N LEU A 705 -32.89 2.36 4.92
CA LEU A 705 -33.77 3.31 4.24
C LEU A 705 -33.01 4.59 3.85
N MET A 706 -32.19 5.11 4.77
CA MET A 706 -31.35 6.29 4.54
C MET A 706 -30.30 6.04 3.44
N MET A 707 -29.63 4.87 3.46
CA MET A 707 -28.60 4.53 2.47
C MET A 707 -29.16 4.28 1.06
N ASP A 708 -30.34 3.66 0.99
CA ASP A 708 -31.04 3.48 -0.30
C ASP A 708 -31.41 4.84 -0.91
N LYS A 709 -31.84 5.80 -0.07
CA LYS A 709 -32.17 7.16 -0.51
C LYS A 709 -30.92 7.89 -1.00
N TYR A 710 -29.84 7.87 -0.23
CA TYR A 710 -28.57 8.47 -0.62
C TYR A 710 -28.07 7.94 -1.98
N MET A 711 -27.99 6.61 -2.15
CA MET A 711 -27.55 6.05 -3.44
C MET A 711 -28.52 6.34 -4.59
N GLN A 712 -29.82 6.47 -4.30
CA GLN A 712 -30.80 6.87 -5.30
C GLN A 712 -30.58 8.32 -5.76
N ASP A 713 -30.35 9.24 -4.82
CA ASP A 713 -30.09 10.65 -5.13
C ASP A 713 -28.78 10.81 -5.91
N MET A 714 -27.70 10.16 -5.45
CA MET A 714 -26.43 10.14 -6.18
C MET A 714 -26.58 9.57 -7.60
N GLY A 715 -27.41 8.54 -7.77
CA GLY A 715 -27.70 7.99 -9.09
C GLY A 715 -28.45 8.96 -10.03
N ASN A 716 -29.19 9.92 -9.48
CA ASN A 716 -29.89 10.94 -10.25
C ASN A 716 -29.02 12.17 -10.49
N ASP A 717 -28.30 12.63 -9.48
CA ASP A 717 -27.59 13.90 -9.46
C ASP A 717 -26.15 13.78 -9.97
N LEU A 718 -25.48 12.67 -9.68
CA LEU A 718 -24.10 12.38 -10.03
C LEU A 718 -23.95 11.02 -10.75
N PRO A 719 -24.64 10.81 -11.89
CA PRO A 719 -24.71 9.50 -12.56
C PRO A 719 -23.36 8.95 -13.04
N ASP A 720 -22.36 9.82 -13.27
CA ASP A 720 -21.02 9.40 -13.67
C ASP A 720 -20.15 8.99 -12.47
N LEU A 721 -20.49 9.45 -11.26
CA LEU A 721 -19.71 9.21 -10.05
C LEU A 721 -20.32 8.13 -9.16
N VAL A 722 -21.64 7.95 -9.17
CA VAL A 722 -22.34 6.94 -8.36
C VAL A 722 -21.76 5.54 -8.48
N ASP A 723 -21.12 5.20 -9.61
CA ASP A 723 -20.48 3.91 -9.85
C ASP A 723 -19.33 3.60 -8.87
N VAL A 724 -18.66 4.62 -8.32
CA VAL A 724 -17.56 4.50 -7.35
C VAL A 724 -17.95 4.83 -5.91
N LEU A 725 -19.19 5.29 -5.68
CA LEU A 725 -19.69 5.60 -4.34
C LEU A 725 -20.30 4.37 -3.66
N GLY A 726 -20.33 4.41 -2.32
CA GLY A 726 -21.03 3.39 -1.54
C GLY A 726 -21.27 3.86 -0.12
N ALA A 727 -22.13 3.14 0.59
CA ALA A 727 -22.47 3.44 1.96
C ALA A 727 -22.93 2.17 2.69
N THR A 728 -22.83 2.19 4.02
CA THR A 728 -23.08 1.02 4.86
C THR A 728 -23.76 1.36 6.17
N VAL A 729 -24.48 0.37 6.68
CA VAL A 729 -25.04 0.29 8.02
C VAL A 729 -24.26 -0.81 8.76
N THR A 730 -23.54 -0.42 9.79
CA THR A 730 -22.69 -1.31 10.57
C THR A 730 -23.28 -1.52 11.97
N ASP A 731 -23.35 -2.78 12.40
CA ASP A 731 -23.66 -3.19 13.77
C ASP A 731 -22.41 -3.08 14.63
N LEU A 732 -22.34 -2.04 15.46
CA LEU A 732 -21.19 -1.74 16.31
C LEU A 732 -21.16 -2.58 17.58
N THR A 733 -22.28 -3.19 17.98
CA THR A 733 -22.37 -4.05 19.17
C THR A 733 -21.47 -5.28 19.10
N ARG A 734 -20.97 -5.61 17.90
CA ARG A 734 -20.10 -6.76 17.61
C ARG A 734 -18.77 -6.35 16.99
N PHE A 735 -18.44 -5.06 17.00
CA PHE A 735 -17.23 -4.54 16.34
C PHE A 735 -15.92 -4.98 17.03
N ASP A 736 -16.00 -5.37 18.31
CA ASP A 736 -14.91 -6.00 19.05
C ASP A 736 -14.33 -7.24 18.32
N THR A 737 -15.17 -7.98 17.59
CA THR A 737 -14.73 -9.12 16.77
C THR A 737 -13.84 -8.72 15.59
N VAL A 738 -14.06 -7.54 15.00
CA VAL A 738 -13.21 -7.00 13.91
C VAL A 738 -11.86 -6.59 14.48
N VAL A 739 -11.86 -5.86 15.61
CA VAL A 739 -10.62 -5.45 16.30
C VAL A 739 -9.80 -6.68 16.72
N ALA A 740 -10.44 -7.72 17.25
CA ALA A 740 -9.78 -8.96 17.61
C ALA A 740 -9.16 -9.68 16.39
N ALA A 741 -9.88 -9.73 15.26
CA ALA A 741 -9.38 -10.33 14.04
C ALA A 741 -8.20 -9.56 13.45
N LEU A 742 -8.25 -8.22 13.46
CA LEU A 742 -7.13 -7.37 13.04
C LEU A 742 -5.91 -7.54 13.95
N ASN A 743 -6.11 -7.61 15.26
CA ASN A 743 -5.03 -7.86 16.20
C ASN A 743 -4.32 -9.19 15.93
N GLU A 744 -5.09 -10.25 15.64
CA GLU A 744 -4.52 -11.55 15.30
C GLU A 744 -3.79 -11.53 13.95
N PHE A 745 -4.37 -10.91 12.92
CA PHE A 745 -3.69 -10.72 11.65
C PHE A 745 -2.37 -9.97 11.80
N SER A 746 -2.39 -8.83 12.51
CA SER A 746 -1.20 -8.06 12.82
C SER A 746 -0.15 -8.88 13.54
N ARG A 747 -0.54 -9.66 14.56
CA ARG A 747 0.36 -10.55 15.30
C ARG A 747 1.03 -11.60 14.39
N VAL A 748 0.27 -12.19 13.46
CA VAL A 748 0.81 -13.18 12.51
C VAL A 748 1.85 -12.52 11.61
N VAL A 749 1.53 -11.35 11.05
CA VAL A 749 2.44 -10.61 10.18
C VAL A 749 3.72 -10.23 10.94
N THR A 750 3.59 -9.61 12.12
CA THR A 750 4.72 -9.12 12.91
C THR A 750 5.58 -10.22 13.52
N SER A 751 5.09 -11.47 13.58
CA SER A 751 5.90 -12.61 14.03
C SER A 751 6.98 -13.04 13.04
N ASN A 752 6.83 -12.71 11.76
CA ASN A 752 7.84 -12.93 10.71
C ASN A 752 7.71 -11.90 9.58
N PRO A 753 8.05 -10.62 9.84
CA PRO A 753 7.87 -9.52 8.91
C PRO A 753 8.52 -9.78 7.54
N ALA A 754 9.78 -10.24 7.53
CA ALA A 754 10.53 -10.51 6.32
C ALA A 754 9.86 -11.53 5.38
N ALA A 755 9.15 -12.53 5.92
CA ALA A 755 8.44 -13.52 5.10
C ALA A 755 7.09 -13.02 4.58
N HIS A 756 6.43 -12.10 5.30
CA HIS A 756 5.07 -11.65 5.01
C HIS A 756 5.03 -10.36 4.19
N THR A 757 5.98 -9.43 4.39
CA THR A 757 6.02 -8.11 3.74
C THR A 757 5.91 -8.17 2.21
N PRO A 758 6.59 -9.06 1.46
CA PRO A 758 6.44 -9.12 0.01
C PRO A 758 5.01 -9.42 -0.45
N VAL A 759 4.33 -10.37 0.21
CA VAL A 759 2.94 -10.73 -0.08
C VAL A 759 2.00 -9.60 0.27
N LEU A 760 2.22 -8.95 1.42
CA LEU A 760 1.42 -7.79 1.82
C LEU A 760 1.62 -6.61 0.85
N GLY A 761 2.83 -6.38 0.34
CA GLY A 761 3.10 -5.31 -0.61
C GLY A 761 2.43 -5.53 -1.96
N GLN A 762 2.46 -6.77 -2.46
CA GLN A 762 1.73 -7.17 -3.66
C GLN A 762 0.22 -7.01 -3.47
N ALA A 763 -0.33 -7.51 -2.35
CA ALA A 763 -1.75 -7.36 -2.04
C ALA A 763 -2.14 -5.88 -1.89
N ARG A 764 -1.31 -5.07 -1.22
CA ARG A 764 -1.55 -3.64 -1.04
C ARG A 764 -1.56 -2.87 -2.35
N SER A 765 -0.66 -3.18 -3.28
CA SER A 765 -0.61 -2.51 -4.59
C SER A 765 -1.81 -2.80 -5.49
N ASN A 766 -2.51 -3.91 -5.25
CA ASN A 766 -3.70 -4.31 -6.00
C ASN A 766 -5.02 -4.08 -5.23
N ALA A 767 -4.94 -3.77 -3.93
CA ALA A 767 -6.10 -3.46 -3.12
C ALA A 767 -6.82 -2.22 -3.64
N TYR A 768 -8.14 -2.17 -3.42
CA TYR A 768 -8.94 -1.02 -3.83
C TYR A 768 -8.62 0.15 -2.90
N VAL A 769 -8.41 1.32 -3.48
CA VAL A 769 -8.04 2.54 -2.77
C VAL A 769 -9.20 3.52 -2.88
N TYR A 770 -9.70 4.02 -1.75
CA TYR A 770 -10.75 5.04 -1.73
C TYR A 770 -10.17 6.40 -2.08
N GLY A 771 -10.95 7.22 -2.78
CA GLY A 771 -10.52 8.54 -3.26
C GLY A 771 -9.50 8.51 -4.40
N PHE A 772 -9.23 7.36 -5.02
CA PHE A 772 -8.20 7.20 -6.08
C PHE A 772 -8.39 8.10 -7.30
N TYR A 773 -9.61 8.60 -7.53
CA TYR A 773 -9.96 9.45 -8.66
C TYR A 773 -9.77 10.94 -8.37
N LEU A 774 -9.38 11.30 -7.15
CA LEU A 774 -9.05 12.67 -6.78
C LEU A 774 -7.64 13.04 -7.26
N PRO A 775 -7.42 14.30 -7.70
CA PRO A 775 -6.08 14.78 -8.02
C PRO A 775 -5.17 14.79 -6.79
N GLU A 776 -4.08 14.02 -6.83
CA GLU A 776 -3.11 13.91 -5.73
C GLU A 776 -2.44 15.26 -5.38
N ASP A 777 -2.29 16.15 -6.36
CA ASP A 777 -1.73 17.49 -6.18
C ASP A 777 -2.64 18.44 -5.38
N GLU A 778 -3.94 18.16 -5.34
CA GLU A 778 -4.93 18.95 -4.60
C GLU A 778 -5.31 18.30 -3.26
N PHE A 779 -5.43 16.97 -3.22
CA PHE A 779 -5.96 16.23 -2.06
C PHE A 779 -4.93 15.35 -1.35
N GLY A 780 -3.69 15.29 -1.84
CA GLY A 780 -2.66 14.37 -1.35
C GLY A 780 -2.87 12.93 -1.82
N PRO A 781 -1.97 12.00 -1.43
CA PRO A 781 -2.04 10.62 -1.86
C PRO A 781 -3.26 9.91 -1.27
N ALA A 782 -3.89 9.05 -2.05
CA ALA A 782 -4.97 8.20 -1.58
C ALA A 782 -4.41 7.08 -0.67
N VAL A 783 -4.64 7.22 0.64
CA VAL A 783 -4.02 6.40 1.70
C VAL A 783 -4.96 5.38 2.35
N PHE A 784 -6.24 5.38 1.98
CA PHE A 784 -7.26 4.51 2.53
C PHE A 784 -7.53 3.32 1.61
N VAL A 785 -7.38 2.11 2.12
CA VAL A 785 -7.65 0.87 1.35
C VAL A 785 -8.86 0.13 1.87
N ASP A 786 -9.51 -0.63 0.99
CA ASP A 786 -10.50 -1.62 1.41
C ASP A 786 -9.80 -2.79 2.11
N PRO A 787 -10.00 -2.96 3.44
CA PRO A 787 -9.31 -3.99 4.21
C PRO A 787 -9.77 -5.37 3.78
N GLY A 788 -11.04 -5.58 3.43
CA GLY A 788 -11.53 -6.90 3.02
C GLY A 788 -11.03 -7.32 1.64
N HIS A 789 -10.89 -6.40 0.68
CA HIS A 789 -10.24 -6.66 -0.61
C HIS A 789 -8.77 -6.98 -0.42
N PHE A 790 -8.07 -6.17 0.37
CA PHE A 790 -6.68 -6.42 0.75
C PHE A 790 -6.50 -7.81 1.35
N MET A 791 -7.34 -8.22 2.32
CA MET A 791 -7.27 -9.54 2.93
C MET A 791 -7.56 -10.67 1.94
N LYS A 792 -8.51 -10.50 1.00
CA LYS A 792 -8.76 -11.48 -0.07
C LYS A 792 -7.54 -11.67 -0.96
N LEU A 793 -6.87 -10.58 -1.34
CA LEU A 793 -5.61 -10.63 -2.10
C LEU A 793 -4.50 -11.33 -1.30
N VAL A 794 -4.36 -11.05 0.00
CA VAL A 794 -3.43 -11.79 0.87
C VAL A 794 -3.74 -13.29 0.88
N ILE A 795 -5.02 -13.67 0.91
CA ILE A 795 -5.44 -15.08 0.82
C ILE A 795 -5.11 -15.67 -0.55
N GLU A 796 -5.20 -14.93 -1.64
CA GLU A 796 -4.89 -15.43 -2.99
C GLU A 796 -3.39 -15.61 -3.20
N GLU A 797 -2.59 -14.62 -2.79
CA GLU A 797 -1.15 -14.54 -3.01
C GLU A 797 -0.34 -15.40 -2.02
N SER A 798 -0.80 -15.53 -0.77
CA SER A 798 -0.04 -16.24 0.26
C SER A 798 -0.15 -17.77 0.14
N ARG A 799 0.97 -18.45 0.40
CA ARG A 799 1.03 -19.90 0.65
C ARG A 799 1.10 -20.25 2.15
N ASP A 800 1.23 -19.27 3.02
CA ASP A 800 1.27 -19.46 4.47
C ASP A 800 -0.15 -19.71 5.02
N ALA A 801 -0.35 -20.86 5.66
CA ALA A 801 -1.67 -21.25 6.16
C ALA A 801 -2.15 -20.41 7.35
N GLU A 802 -1.25 -19.93 8.21
CA GLU A 802 -1.58 -19.10 9.37
C GLU A 802 -1.97 -17.70 8.91
N LEU A 803 -1.19 -17.10 8.00
CA LEU A 803 -1.51 -15.78 7.42
C LEU A 803 -2.85 -15.79 6.67
N ARG A 804 -3.10 -16.83 5.85
CA ARG A 804 -4.38 -16.99 5.15
C ARG A 804 -5.56 -17.14 6.11
N ALA A 805 -5.40 -17.91 7.18
CA ALA A 805 -6.45 -18.11 8.17
C ALA A 805 -6.75 -16.81 8.93
N ALA A 806 -5.72 -16.05 9.30
CA ALA A 806 -5.90 -14.75 9.96
C ALA A 806 -6.56 -13.71 9.03
N ALA A 807 -6.15 -13.65 7.75
CA ALA A 807 -6.79 -12.79 6.75
C ALA A 807 -8.27 -13.17 6.52
N ALA A 808 -8.59 -14.47 6.45
CA ALA A 808 -9.96 -14.94 6.31
C ALA A 808 -10.83 -14.55 7.52
N ALA A 809 -10.28 -14.62 8.74
CA ALA A 809 -10.98 -14.21 9.95
C ALA A 809 -11.34 -12.71 9.94
N VAL A 810 -10.49 -11.85 9.37
CA VAL A 810 -10.80 -10.43 9.17
C VAL A 810 -11.96 -10.26 8.19
N VAL A 811 -11.94 -10.95 7.04
CA VAL A 811 -13.03 -10.89 6.05
C VAL A 811 -14.37 -11.35 6.66
N ASP A 812 -14.36 -12.45 7.41
CA ASP A 812 -15.55 -12.97 8.08
C ASP A 812 -16.08 -12.01 9.16
N ALA A 813 -15.19 -11.37 9.93
CA ALA A 813 -15.56 -10.38 10.94
C ALA A 813 -16.21 -9.14 10.30
N LEU A 814 -15.63 -8.60 9.22
CA LEU A 814 -16.18 -7.47 8.49
C LEU A 814 -17.60 -7.79 7.97
N GLN A 815 -17.78 -8.95 7.34
CA GLN A 815 -19.10 -9.39 6.87
C GLN A 815 -20.11 -9.57 8.02
N ALA A 816 -19.65 -10.00 9.19
CA ALA A 816 -20.51 -10.27 10.33
C ALA A 816 -21.05 -8.99 11.01
N VAL A 817 -20.37 -7.85 10.85
CA VAL A 817 -20.80 -6.54 11.37
C VAL A 817 -21.51 -5.68 10.31
N THR A 818 -21.40 -6.01 9.03
CA THR A 818 -22.19 -5.34 7.97
C THR A 818 -23.66 -5.77 8.06
N PHE A 819 -24.52 -4.89 8.57
CA PHE A 819 -25.97 -5.12 8.52
C PHE A 819 -26.49 -4.94 7.08
N TYR A 820 -26.07 -3.86 6.43
CA TYR A 820 -26.44 -3.54 5.05
C TYR A 820 -25.37 -2.70 4.36
N GLY A 821 -25.01 -3.05 3.13
CA GLY A 821 -24.13 -2.23 2.29
C GLY A 821 -24.71 -2.05 0.90
N THR A 822 -24.55 -0.86 0.33
CA THR A 822 -24.98 -0.54 -1.03
C THR A 822 -23.91 0.31 -1.73
N ALA A 823 -23.66 0.04 -3.00
CA ALA A 823 -22.59 0.70 -3.76
C ALA A 823 -22.90 0.70 -5.26
N GLY A 824 -22.20 1.59 -5.96
CA GLY A 824 -22.16 1.61 -7.42
C GLY A 824 -21.55 0.34 -8.03
N ASN A 825 -21.69 0.20 -9.35
CA ASN A 825 -21.30 -1.03 -10.06
C ASN A 825 -19.79 -1.30 -10.05
N HIS A 826 -18.98 -0.26 -9.99
CA HIS A 826 -17.53 -0.39 -9.90
C HIS A 826 -17.13 -0.78 -8.48
N LEU A 827 -17.56 0.01 -7.49
CA LEU A 827 -17.18 -0.19 -6.10
C LEU A 827 -17.63 -1.56 -5.55
N THR A 828 -18.82 -2.06 -5.93
CA THR A 828 -19.37 -3.37 -5.47
C THR A 828 -18.44 -4.56 -5.78
N ARG A 829 -17.54 -4.45 -6.77
CA ARG A 829 -16.62 -5.54 -7.15
C ARG A 829 -15.48 -5.73 -6.16
N PHE A 830 -15.11 -4.66 -5.48
CA PHE A 830 -13.91 -4.62 -4.64
C PHE A 830 -14.26 -4.37 -3.18
N SER A 831 -15.29 -3.58 -2.92
CA SER A 831 -15.60 -3.08 -1.59
C SER A 831 -16.17 -4.15 -0.65
N THR A 832 -15.69 -4.13 0.57
CA THR A 832 -16.32 -4.68 1.77
C THR A 832 -16.99 -3.60 2.61
N PHE A 833 -17.07 -2.38 2.09
CA PHE A 833 -17.71 -1.19 2.69
C PHE A 833 -16.95 -0.56 3.85
N TYR A 834 -15.69 -0.89 4.02
CA TYR A 834 -14.84 -0.37 5.08
C TYR A 834 -13.55 0.17 4.48
N ASN A 835 -12.95 1.15 5.11
CA ASN A 835 -11.60 1.59 4.79
C ASN A 835 -10.68 1.47 6.01
N ILE A 836 -9.38 1.36 5.76
CA ILE A 836 -8.33 1.42 6.78
C ILE A 836 -7.14 2.19 6.24
N TYR A 837 -6.42 2.90 7.10
CA TYR A 837 -5.20 3.59 6.73
C TYR A 837 -4.10 2.57 6.39
N PHE A 838 -3.66 2.58 5.14
CA PHE A 838 -2.50 1.83 4.68
C PHE A 838 -1.92 2.57 3.47
N PRO A 839 -0.99 3.51 3.66
CA PRO A 839 -0.38 4.23 2.55
C PRO A 839 0.36 3.32 1.58
N GLN A 840 0.50 3.73 0.32
CA GLN A 840 1.21 2.93 -0.67
C GLN A 840 2.74 3.10 -0.55
N ARG A 841 3.21 4.32 -0.25
CA ARG A 841 4.63 4.66 -0.11
C ARG A 841 4.95 4.99 1.33
N ASN A 842 6.19 4.73 1.76
CA ASN A 842 6.65 5.14 3.09
C ASN A 842 6.60 6.68 3.26
N SER A 843 6.84 7.44 2.19
CA SER A 843 6.73 8.91 2.19
C SER A 843 5.32 9.43 2.44
N ASP A 844 4.29 8.59 2.25
CA ASP A 844 2.88 8.95 2.47
C ASP A 844 2.42 8.61 3.89
N VAL A 845 3.31 8.01 4.70
CA VAL A 845 3.03 7.68 6.10
C VAL A 845 3.02 8.97 6.90
N ASN A 846 1.87 9.26 7.50
CA ASN A 846 1.66 10.37 8.38
C ASN A 846 2.00 9.92 9.80
N GLN A 847 3.03 10.52 10.38
CA GLN A 847 3.53 10.15 11.72
C GLN A 847 2.48 10.33 12.82
N ARG A 848 1.52 11.25 12.64
CA ARG A 848 0.39 11.45 13.56
C ARG A 848 -0.49 10.20 13.67
N TYR A 849 -0.58 9.37 12.62
CA TYR A 849 -1.34 8.12 12.67
C TYR A 849 -0.91 7.23 13.85
N PHE A 850 0.39 7.17 14.08
CA PHE A 850 0.98 6.34 15.13
C PHE A 850 0.74 6.88 16.55
N GLN A 851 0.21 8.08 16.68
CA GLN A 851 -0.15 8.67 17.97
C GLN A 851 -1.66 8.55 18.20
N ASP A 852 -2.45 8.72 17.14
CA ASP A 852 -3.90 8.94 17.25
C ASP A 852 -4.73 7.67 17.03
N THR A 853 -4.19 6.63 16.39
CA THR A 853 -5.00 5.46 16.04
C THR A 853 -5.36 4.61 17.26
N PRO A 854 -6.64 4.20 17.43
CA PRO A 854 -7.01 3.21 18.43
C PRO A 854 -6.57 1.79 18.04
N LEU A 855 -6.21 1.55 16.78
CA LEU A 855 -5.80 0.23 16.26
C LEU A 855 -4.30 -0.03 16.45
N GLN A 856 -3.88 -0.16 17.71
CA GLN A 856 -2.46 -0.28 18.10
C GLN A 856 -1.72 -1.42 17.38
N SER A 857 -2.33 -2.60 17.23
CA SER A 857 -1.70 -3.73 16.53
C SER A 857 -1.57 -3.49 15.03
N TRP A 858 -2.50 -2.76 14.42
CA TRP A 858 -2.41 -2.38 13.01
C TRP A 858 -1.28 -1.36 12.80
N GLN A 859 -1.17 -0.39 13.70
CA GLN A 859 -0.02 0.52 13.72
C GLN A 859 1.32 -0.25 13.78
N GLN A 860 1.43 -1.27 14.65
CA GLN A 860 2.65 -2.08 14.76
C GLN A 860 2.94 -2.84 13.47
N LEU A 861 1.91 -3.37 12.81
CA LEU A 861 2.04 -3.97 11.49
C LEU A 861 2.58 -2.95 10.48
N LEU A 862 2.03 -1.73 10.42
CA LEU A 862 2.52 -0.71 9.49
C LEU A 862 3.98 -0.37 9.76
N ARG A 863 4.39 -0.23 11.03
CA ARG A 863 5.80 -0.03 11.40
C ARG A 863 6.69 -1.17 10.91
N ALA A 864 6.29 -2.43 11.14
CA ALA A 864 7.05 -3.58 10.68
C ALA A 864 7.12 -3.68 9.15
N TYR A 865 6.00 -3.42 8.47
CA TYR A 865 5.90 -3.46 7.01
C TYR A 865 6.82 -2.41 6.36
N PHE A 866 6.77 -1.15 6.82
CA PHE A 866 7.61 -0.09 6.27
C PHE A 866 9.06 -0.15 6.77
N GLY A 867 9.31 -0.69 7.96
CA GLY A 867 10.66 -0.88 8.52
C GLY A 867 11.46 -2.04 7.92
N GLU A 868 10.81 -3.14 7.53
CA GLU A 868 11.47 -4.21 6.76
C GLU A 868 11.74 -3.79 5.31
N ALA A 869 10.84 -3.00 4.71
CA ALA A 869 11.01 -2.47 3.36
C ALA A 869 12.25 -1.56 3.24
N THR A 870 12.76 -1.03 4.36
CA THR A 870 13.98 -0.21 4.43
C THR A 870 15.21 -0.98 4.94
N GLY A 871 15.10 -2.29 5.20
CA GLY A 871 16.21 -3.14 5.65
C GLY A 871 16.58 -2.91 7.11
N GLY A 872 16.03 -3.73 8.01
CA GLY A 872 16.14 -3.64 9.48
C GLY A 872 17.55 -3.74 10.08
N GLY A 873 18.39 -2.73 9.85
CA GLY A 873 19.60 -2.46 10.62
C GLY A 873 19.37 -1.28 11.57
N ARG A 874 19.87 -1.36 12.81
CA ARG A 874 20.03 -0.17 13.66
C ARG A 874 20.81 0.89 12.88
N PHE A 875 20.14 1.99 12.54
CA PHE A 875 20.65 3.11 11.75
C PHE A 875 21.42 2.74 10.46
N ARG A 876 20.67 2.49 9.38
CA ARG A 876 21.09 2.90 8.04
C ARG A 876 19.99 3.73 7.39
N SER A 877 20.13 5.06 7.50
CA SER A 877 19.58 6.10 6.62
C SER A 877 18.06 6.10 6.31
N ALA A 878 17.33 7.02 6.95
CA ALA A 878 16.29 7.78 6.26
C ALA A 878 16.97 8.79 5.32
N THR A 879 17.22 8.38 4.07
CA THR A 879 17.48 9.16 2.84
C THR A 879 18.19 8.24 1.84
N GLU A 880 17.44 7.55 0.98
CA GLU A 880 18.03 6.95 -0.22
C GLU A 880 18.27 8.05 -1.28
N VAL A 881 19.40 8.73 -1.17
CA VAL A 881 20.19 9.06 -2.36
C VAL A 881 21.46 8.22 -2.27
N SER A 882 21.38 6.97 -2.74
CA SER A 882 22.59 6.19 -3.01
C SER A 882 23.00 6.39 -4.47
N PRO A 883 24.16 7.01 -4.76
CA PRO A 883 24.87 6.76 -5.99
C PRO A 883 25.46 5.34 -5.94
N VAL A 884 24.89 4.44 -6.74
CA VAL A 884 25.31 3.05 -7.04
C VAL A 884 26.85 2.91 -7.08
N PRO A 885 27.49 1.88 -6.44
CA PRO A 885 27.30 0.47 -6.83
C PRO A 885 27.39 -0.59 -5.70
N LEU A 886 26.38 -1.45 -5.56
CA LEU A 886 26.56 -2.77 -4.95
C LEU A 886 26.62 -3.86 -6.03
N TYR A 887 27.85 -4.28 -6.31
CA TYR A 887 28.16 -5.65 -6.67
C TYR A 887 27.72 -6.56 -5.50
N SER A 888 26.51 -7.13 -5.61
CA SER A 888 26.25 -8.46 -5.06
C SER A 888 26.33 -9.43 -6.23
N PRO A 889 27.03 -10.57 -6.12
CA PRO A 889 27.15 -11.54 -7.21
C PRO A 889 25.82 -12.19 -7.66
N ASN A 890 24.67 -11.74 -7.14
CA ASN A 890 23.32 -12.18 -7.50
C ASN A 890 22.34 -11.05 -7.87
N ALA A 891 22.78 -9.86 -8.33
CA ALA A 891 21.88 -8.81 -8.84
C ALA A 891 21.96 -8.65 -10.37
N LEU A 892 20.81 -8.76 -11.05
CA LEU A 892 20.63 -8.61 -12.50
C LEU A 892 21.04 -7.20 -13.03
N PRO A 893 21.51 -7.04 -14.28
CA PRO A 893 21.91 -5.75 -14.86
C PRO A 893 20.71 -4.80 -15.09
N VAL A 894 20.93 -3.49 -14.89
CA VAL A 894 19.93 -2.45 -15.11
C VAL A 894 19.85 -2.09 -16.62
N PRO A 895 18.67 -2.10 -17.26
CA PRO A 895 18.53 -1.76 -18.68
C PRO A 895 18.79 -0.27 -18.97
N ALA A 896 19.32 0.02 -20.18
CA ALA A 896 19.44 1.38 -20.70
C ALA A 896 18.05 2.04 -20.89
N PRO A 897 17.91 3.38 -20.75
CA PRO A 897 16.63 4.04 -20.92
C PRO A 897 16.08 3.90 -22.35
N GLN A 898 14.94 3.24 -22.50
CA GLN A 898 14.17 3.06 -23.73
C GLN A 898 12.91 3.93 -23.69
N ILE A 899 12.55 4.53 -24.83
CA ILE A 899 11.29 5.28 -25.00
C ILE A 899 10.50 4.61 -26.13
N THR A 900 9.34 4.06 -25.82
CA THR A 900 8.47 3.33 -26.75
C THR A 900 7.15 4.06 -26.91
N ILE A 901 6.72 4.34 -28.14
CA ILE A 901 5.36 4.84 -28.39
C ILE A 901 4.41 3.66 -28.32
N THR A 902 3.61 3.58 -27.27
CA THR A 902 2.70 2.46 -26.99
C THR A 902 1.37 2.58 -27.73
N ASN A 903 0.96 3.79 -28.11
CA ASN A 903 -0.26 4.01 -28.88
C ASN A 903 -0.22 5.32 -29.68
N LEU A 904 -0.86 5.34 -30.86
CA LEU A 904 -1.04 6.54 -31.67
C LEU A 904 -2.45 6.55 -32.27
N PHE A 905 -3.30 7.49 -31.84
CA PHE A 905 -4.71 7.51 -32.23
C PHE A 905 -5.28 8.92 -32.44
N PRO A 906 -5.98 9.20 -33.56
CA PRO A 906 -6.14 8.35 -34.74
C PRO A 906 -4.86 8.33 -35.60
N ALA A 907 -4.69 7.28 -36.41
CA ALA A 907 -3.54 7.13 -37.32
C ALA A 907 -3.44 8.25 -38.39
N VAL A 908 -4.52 8.99 -38.63
CA VAL A 908 -4.55 10.21 -39.46
C VAL A 908 -5.20 11.33 -38.64
N ALA A 909 -4.41 12.32 -38.22
CA ALA A 909 -4.86 13.45 -37.41
C ALA A 909 -5.32 14.63 -38.28
N SER A 910 -6.22 15.46 -37.74
CA SER A 910 -6.63 16.73 -38.34
C SER A 910 -6.81 17.80 -37.27
N SER A 911 -6.98 19.07 -37.66
CA SER A 911 -7.26 20.16 -36.72
C SER A 911 -8.55 19.98 -35.92
N THR A 912 -9.46 19.11 -36.36
CA THR A 912 -10.71 18.76 -35.69
C THR A 912 -10.66 17.39 -35.00
N THR A 913 -9.56 16.65 -35.13
CA THR A 913 -9.36 15.31 -34.54
C THR A 913 -7.86 15.13 -34.27
N PRO A 914 -7.35 15.73 -33.18
CA PRO A 914 -5.92 15.70 -32.87
C PRO A 914 -5.47 14.28 -32.52
N ALA A 915 -4.21 13.96 -32.85
CA ALA A 915 -3.60 12.68 -32.46
C ALA A 915 -3.23 12.70 -30.98
N ILE A 916 -3.61 11.63 -30.29
CA ILE A 916 -3.15 11.23 -28.97
C ILE A 916 -1.99 10.27 -29.17
N ILE A 917 -0.86 10.57 -28.53
CA ILE A 917 0.35 9.75 -28.57
C ILE A 917 0.60 9.26 -27.14
N SER A 918 0.51 7.96 -26.92
CA SER A 918 0.89 7.33 -25.67
C SER A 918 2.30 6.78 -25.80
N MET A 919 3.09 6.95 -24.75
CA MET A 919 4.46 6.45 -24.72
C MET A 919 4.75 5.84 -23.36
N GLU A 920 5.69 4.90 -23.35
CA GLU A 920 6.25 4.23 -22.20
C GLU A 920 7.76 4.50 -22.19
N VAL A 921 8.30 4.82 -21.03
CA VAL A 921 9.73 5.05 -20.83
C VAL A 921 10.21 4.04 -19.80
N THR A 922 11.18 3.19 -20.14
CA THR A 922 11.72 2.15 -19.26
C THR A 922 13.22 2.32 -19.08
N GLY A 923 13.77 2.13 -17.88
CA GLY A 923 15.21 2.24 -17.56
C GLY A 923 15.52 3.27 -16.46
N ARG A 924 16.79 3.37 -16.03
CA ARG A 924 17.26 4.30 -14.97
C ARG A 924 18.31 5.29 -15.52
N GLY A 925 18.48 6.47 -14.90
CA GLY A 925 19.56 7.43 -15.23
C GLY A 925 19.25 8.53 -16.25
N ILE A 926 17.98 8.94 -16.40
CA ILE A 926 17.58 10.01 -17.33
C ILE A 926 17.79 11.38 -16.68
N ALA A 927 18.65 12.22 -17.26
CA ALA A 927 18.99 13.54 -16.70
C ALA A 927 18.20 14.73 -17.29
N ASN A 928 17.65 14.59 -18.51
CA ASN A 928 16.75 15.56 -19.16
C ASN A 928 15.99 14.91 -20.34
N GLY A 929 14.91 15.54 -20.83
CA GLY A 929 14.16 15.07 -22.00
C GLY A 929 13.25 16.13 -22.66
N ASP A 930 13.27 16.19 -23.99
CA ASP A 930 12.42 17.06 -24.82
C ASP A 930 11.53 16.21 -25.74
N PHE A 931 10.22 16.48 -25.76
CA PHE A 931 9.30 15.92 -26.75
C PHE A 931 9.06 16.92 -27.88
N THR A 932 9.37 16.52 -29.12
CA THR A 932 9.19 17.40 -30.29
C THR A 932 8.37 16.73 -31.37
N VAL A 933 7.41 17.46 -31.94
CA VAL A 933 6.62 17.02 -33.09
C VAL A 933 7.05 17.81 -34.32
N ASP A 934 7.58 17.10 -35.33
CA ASP A 934 8.03 17.66 -36.60
C ASP A 934 7.17 17.14 -37.76
N ILE A 935 6.79 18.02 -38.68
CA ILE A 935 6.21 17.64 -39.98
C ILE A 935 7.31 17.59 -41.04
N ARG A 936 7.33 16.52 -41.86
CA ARG A 936 8.20 16.41 -43.03
C ARG A 936 7.49 16.96 -44.26
N LEU A 937 7.98 18.07 -44.79
CA LEU A 937 7.48 18.68 -46.02
C LEU A 937 7.89 17.84 -47.26
N PRO A 938 7.19 17.99 -48.40
CA PRO A 938 7.44 17.18 -49.60
C PRO A 938 8.85 17.29 -50.20
N ASP A 939 9.57 18.37 -49.90
CA ASP A 939 10.97 18.57 -50.30
C ASP A 939 11.97 17.88 -49.35
N GLY A 940 11.46 17.17 -48.34
CA GLY A 940 12.22 16.44 -47.34
C GLY A 940 12.65 17.28 -46.13
N THR A 941 12.33 18.58 -46.09
CA THR A 941 12.63 19.43 -44.94
C THR A 941 11.71 19.12 -43.76
N LEU A 942 12.26 19.16 -42.54
CA LEU A 942 11.50 18.99 -41.30
C LEU A 942 11.15 20.37 -40.75
N GLN A 943 9.86 20.59 -40.45
CA GLN A 943 9.38 21.80 -39.79
C GLN A 943 8.80 21.44 -38.42
N ARG A 944 9.32 22.04 -37.36
CA ARG A 944 8.85 21.82 -36.00
C ARG A 944 7.48 22.45 -35.78
N LEU A 945 6.51 21.63 -35.42
CA LEU A 945 5.15 22.04 -35.11
C LEU A 945 4.95 22.31 -33.62
N ASN A 946 5.58 21.51 -32.75
CA ASN A 946 5.53 21.69 -31.31
C ASN A 946 6.81 21.14 -30.63
N SER A 947 7.18 21.73 -29.50
CA SER A 947 8.27 21.29 -28.62
C SER A 947 7.79 21.48 -27.19
N THR A 948 7.74 20.41 -26.41
CA THR A 948 7.38 20.43 -24.99
C THR A 948 8.51 19.79 -24.21
N ARG A 949 8.97 20.52 -23.20
CA ARG A 949 9.96 20.03 -22.24
C ARG A 949 9.22 19.13 -21.26
N ILE A 950 9.74 17.95 -20.97
CA ILE A 950 9.07 16.97 -20.10
C ILE A 950 9.37 17.26 -18.61
N LEU A 951 10.14 18.31 -18.28
CA LEU A 951 10.54 18.70 -16.91
C LEU A 951 10.47 20.23 -16.72
N THR A 952 9.97 20.69 -15.57
CA THR A 952 9.90 22.12 -15.18
C THR A 952 11.12 22.51 -14.34
N GLU A 953 11.74 23.64 -14.68
CA GLU A 953 12.70 24.37 -13.84
C GLU A 953 11.91 25.44 -13.07
N VAL A 954 11.83 25.35 -11.73
CA VAL A 954 11.30 26.44 -10.90
C VAL A 954 12.48 27.24 -10.38
N VAL A 955 12.51 28.53 -10.69
CA VAL A 955 13.51 29.46 -10.15
C VAL A 955 12.80 30.36 -9.14
N GLU A 956 13.01 30.10 -7.86
CA GLU A 956 12.75 31.04 -6.78
C GLU A 956 14.09 31.57 -6.24
N ASP A 957 14.16 32.88 -6.05
CA ASP A 957 15.33 33.60 -5.50
C ASP A 957 16.70 33.33 -6.17
N GLY A 958 16.70 32.98 -7.46
CA GLY A 958 17.91 32.87 -8.26
C GLY A 958 18.76 31.63 -7.96
N MET A 959 18.20 30.67 -7.22
CA MET A 959 18.70 29.31 -7.12
C MET A 959 17.86 28.43 -8.05
N ALA A 960 18.53 27.59 -8.84
CA ALA A 960 17.87 26.62 -9.70
C ALA A 960 17.89 25.27 -8.98
N ASP A 961 16.73 24.79 -8.54
CA ASP A 961 16.60 23.43 -8.01
C ASP A 961 16.27 22.44 -9.13
N LEU A 962 17.02 21.34 -9.16
CA LEU A 962 16.82 20.22 -10.06
C LEU A 962 15.92 19.19 -9.36
N ILE A 963 14.65 19.12 -9.76
CA ILE A 963 13.68 18.15 -9.25
C ILE A 963 13.65 16.94 -10.20
N ASN A 964 14.02 15.76 -9.70
CA ASN A 964 13.89 14.48 -10.41
C ASN A 964 12.71 13.69 -9.84
N PHE A 965 11.55 13.71 -10.51
CA PHE A 965 10.45 12.78 -10.23
C PHE A 965 10.09 12.01 -11.50
N TRP A 966 10.51 10.73 -11.55
CA TRP A 966 9.81 9.68 -12.29
C TRP A 966 9.81 8.43 -11.39
N ALA A 967 8.62 8.01 -10.96
CA ALA A 967 8.40 6.74 -10.26
C ALA A 967 8.40 5.57 -11.26
N PRO A 968 8.73 4.33 -10.85
CA PRO A 968 8.48 3.15 -11.67
C PRO A 968 6.96 2.99 -11.95
N GLY A 969 6.55 2.98 -13.22
CA GLY A 969 5.15 2.78 -13.65
C GLY A 969 4.79 3.41 -15.01
N VAL A 970 3.63 3.04 -15.58
CA VAL A 970 3.10 3.58 -16.85
C VAL A 970 2.36 4.90 -16.60
N GLY A 971 2.91 6.02 -17.08
CA GLY A 971 2.24 7.33 -17.05
C GLY A 971 1.42 7.61 -18.32
N ARG A 972 0.26 8.30 -18.20
CA ARG A 972 -0.64 8.63 -19.34
C ARG A 972 -0.75 10.15 -19.52
N HIS A 973 -0.37 10.68 -20.68
CA HIS A 973 -0.49 12.11 -21.01
C HIS A 973 -1.36 12.35 -22.26
N THR A 974 -2.21 13.40 -22.23
CA THR A 974 -3.08 13.80 -23.34
C THR A 974 -2.68 15.18 -23.87
N LEU A 975 -2.45 15.31 -25.19
CA LEU A 975 -2.01 16.55 -25.84
C LEU A 975 -3.11 17.16 -26.72
N TYR A 976 -3.40 18.45 -26.53
CA TYR A 976 -4.29 19.23 -27.40
C TYR A 976 -3.47 20.04 -28.41
N LEU A 977 -3.64 19.77 -29.71
CA LEU A 977 -3.03 20.58 -30.77
C LEU A 977 -3.79 21.90 -30.91
N GLY A 978 -3.29 22.95 -30.27
CA GLY A 978 -3.84 24.31 -30.35
C GLY A 978 -3.86 24.86 -31.78
N SER A 979 -4.95 25.55 -32.11
CA SER A 979 -5.21 26.20 -33.40
C SER A 979 -4.23 27.34 -33.68
N GLY A 980 -3.09 27.03 -34.29
CA GLY A 980 -2.10 28.03 -34.71
C GLY A 980 -1.59 27.74 -36.12
N ASN A 981 -2.27 28.30 -37.13
CA ASN A 981 -1.82 28.48 -38.51
C ASN A 981 -0.96 27.36 -39.12
N CYS A 982 -1.60 26.31 -39.66
CA CYS A 982 -1.05 25.59 -40.80
C CYS A 982 -2.12 25.48 -41.90
N PRO A 983 -1.82 25.89 -43.15
CA PRO A 983 -2.73 25.70 -44.28
C PRO A 983 -2.84 24.22 -44.65
N THR A 984 -4.05 23.84 -45.04
CA THR A 984 -4.57 22.53 -45.49
C THR A 984 -3.56 21.46 -45.90
#